data_AF-A0A8S0WRF7-F1
#
_entry.id   AF-A0A8S0WRF7-F1
#
_cell.length_a   1.000
_cell.length_b   1.000
_cell.length_c   1.000
_cell.angle_alpha   90.00
_cell.angle_beta   90.00
_cell.angle_gamma   90.00
#
_symmetry.space_group_name_H-M   'P 1'
#
loop_
_entity.id
_entity.type
_entity.pdbx_description
1 polymer ?
#
loop_
_entity_poly.entity_id
_entity_poly.type
_entity_poly.pdbx_seq_one_letter_code
_entity_poly.pdbx_strand_id
1 'polypeptide(L)'
;MAPLPPEILLLSLSTLLAHPPTHKHHTRSLFVAQLALRKCLSLPGLDSNTECRAWTELAEVGLRTGLNEPGVESEVERAITKALVIAKKHPSLRVYKTQLTHLSSKLALHKNNPRFAQNALKKHLTNSVLPSDPPHVQYSAHLAYITSLSTIPDTDHHSASSGHLWVLTAIREFHQLAADNGHLQVALLATVLELRELVQAGLWSKVGLSLTSIEEQLSISSDLEPAAPSAPVPSAFKLAEKPKLLGGTDLEKVLIVQALMIGVIYHTYTGDNANAQSRMKKLHDLLDNGALDAFGKFGVVELDLGGGTPLLIQVTHPKVIFGLGFLVSAVAKRDPVGRKPKRRVFAGEGVALVDREVKKEVPLPLWASSADVHEIQLRMQKMKADMLCELIGVAITRSEFDDAERSLAQIIAHTRTYGLFSAYSARITLHQAHLAHALAQTDRAWKCYQVAAFLSRKRTPSTSTALTANTTHPSRSTPNANANNEDEDDGCEDDWVNVSARAGDMWLRIGVLSAIEDEEEREEALEVLRIPGMEIAKECEGLGGTLKTVGAVLTACLAKEFLVTKTHLRAALQLTSAAGDNHMRALILSLIAEQYLHTSTEHAETILNTAEQIAAGLGAQPKPTNDAPGAKGKAKESPGTAESKATQANGVGNAYLRLWIGQRSLELKRRAGDEKGVAKQIVMNEKLSQEVKALEKRKLGQIPSPKITTTCLVTDARQWQSNRGPSLFPTPTFIPPFSQAQYLYVLKRIQGYFTVIFSQNPIMLACRSCGVEDCLDLRDVPVGQCKLRKGSKCGSCFAIELLDAEIEAAKETLACLFKKHFTLKAERNHEHDSFSRLPPEIISRVFVSCRPEEPYISRSTPQLWTYVNINIDDPASLESNGFQNG
;
A
#
# COMPACT_ATOMS: atom_id res chain seq x y z
N MET A 1 13.98 57.81 23.30
CA MET A 1 14.85 56.81 22.62
C MET A 1 15.20 57.36 21.25
N ALA A 2 16.37 57.04 20.70
CA ALA A 2 16.66 57.35 19.30
C ALA A 2 15.77 56.49 18.38
N PRO A 3 15.40 56.95 17.17
CA PRO A 3 14.73 56.12 16.19
C PRO A 3 15.64 54.97 15.73
N LEU A 4 15.06 53.80 15.47
CA LEU A 4 15.80 52.69 14.86
C LEU A 4 16.20 53.07 13.41
N PRO A 5 17.42 52.71 12.95
CA PRO A 5 17.82 52.90 11.57
C PRO A 5 16.86 52.17 10.60
N PRO A 6 16.49 52.78 9.44
CA PRO A 6 15.47 52.23 8.54
C PRO A 6 15.74 50.81 8.07
N GLU A 7 17.00 50.47 7.78
CA GLU A 7 17.44 49.15 7.34
C GLU A 7 17.28 48.08 8.43
N ILE A 8 17.58 48.42 9.69
CA ILE A 8 17.37 47.54 10.85
C ILE A 8 15.87 47.32 11.09
N LEU A 9 15.06 48.37 10.97
CA LEU A 9 13.60 48.29 11.09
C LEU A 9 13.00 47.41 9.99
N LEU A 10 13.37 47.65 8.72
CA LEU A 10 12.85 46.92 7.56
C LEU A 10 13.25 45.44 7.56
N LEU A 11 14.46 45.09 8.01
CA LEU A 11 14.83 43.70 8.29
C LEU A 11 13.95 43.12 9.41
N SER A 12 13.86 43.80 10.54
CA SER A 12 13.12 43.30 11.71
C SER A 12 11.64 43.03 11.43
N LEU A 13 11.00 43.76 10.51
CA LEU A 13 9.61 43.54 10.10
C LEU A 13 9.35 42.13 9.54
N SER A 14 10.34 41.46 8.93
CA SER A 14 10.18 40.08 8.44
C SER A 14 9.81 39.10 9.56
N THR A 15 10.33 39.37 10.76
CA THR A 15 10.24 38.51 11.94
C THR A 15 9.15 39.01 12.89
N LEU A 16 9.00 40.33 13.06
CA LEU A 16 7.94 40.94 13.88
C LEU A 16 6.52 40.69 13.33
N LEU A 17 6.38 40.52 12.02
CA LEU A 17 5.11 40.18 11.36
C LEU A 17 4.91 38.66 11.19
N ALA A 18 5.90 37.84 11.52
CA ALA A 18 5.87 36.41 11.24
C ALA A 18 4.66 35.72 11.91
N HIS A 19 3.99 34.88 11.14
CA HIS A 19 2.80 34.15 11.57
C HIS A 19 2.93 32.69 11.13
N PRO A 20 2.50 31.72 11.95
CA PRO A 20 2.54 30.31 11.58
C PRO A 20 1.59 30.06 10.39
N PRO A 21 1.84 29.04 9.56
CA PRO A 21 1.10 28.84 8.30
C PRO A 21 -0.40 28.55 8.47
N THR A 22 -0.84 28.19 9.67
CA THR A 22 -2.25 28.02 10.03
C THR A 22 -2.99 29.33 10.34
N HIS A 23 -2.28 30.44 10.59
CA HIS A 23 -2.90 31.70 11.00
C HIS A 23 -3.47 32.48 9.81
N LYS A 24 -4.71 32.97 9.95
CA LYS A 24 -5.49 33.77 8.98
C LYS A 24 -4.80 35.00 8.33
N HIS A 25 -3.60 35.37 8.79
CA HIS A 25 -2.83 36.50 8.26
C HIS A 25 -1.44 36.11 7.74
N HIS A 26 -1.08 34.81 7.72
CA HIS A 26 0.21 34.30 7.23
C HIS A 26 0.58 34.82 5.82
N THR A 27 -0.28 34.62 4.81
CA THR A 27 -0.02 35.12 3.45
C THR A 27 0.14 36.63 3.40
N ARG A 28 -0.60 37.38 4.24
CA ARG A 28 -0.49 38.84 4.32
C ARG A 28 0.82 39.28 4.96
N SER A 29 1.29 38.61 6.01
CA SER A 29 2.57 38.99 6.63
C SER A 29 3.77 38.53 5.82
N LEU A 30 3.72 37.40 5.12
CA LEU A 30 4.72 37.04 4.12
C LEU A 30 4.81 38.12 3.02
N PHE A 31 3.68 38.57 2.47
CA PHE A 31 3.67 39.63 1.47
C PHE A 31 4.24 40.97 1.99
N VAL A 32 3.87 41.39 3.21
CA VAL A 32 4.43 42.61 3.81
C VAL A 32 5.92 42.44 4.14
N ALA A 33 6.37 41.25 4.55
CA ALA A 33 7.79 40.95 4.73
C ALA A 33 8.56 41.03 3.40
N GLN A 34 8.04 40.47 2.30
CA GLN A 34 8.65 40.66 0.97
C GLN A 34 8.76 42.14 0.61
N LEU A 35 7.71 42.95 0.84
CA LEU A 35 7.74 44.39 0.57
C LEU A 35 8.76 45.13 1.45
N ALA A 36 8.86 44.80 2.73
CA ALA A 36 9.86 45.38 3.64
C ALA A 36 11.29 45.04 3.21
N LEU A 37 11.55 43.78 2.82
CA LEU A 37 12.85 43.31 2.35
C LEU A 37 13.24 43.92 0.99
N ARG A 38 12.32 43.95 0.02
CA ARG A 38 12.48 44.69 -1.25
C ARG A 38 12.76 46.18 -1.00
N LYS A 39 12.10 46.79 0.00
CA LYS A 39 12.33 48.20 0.35
C LYS A 39 13.69 48.40 1.04
N CYS A 40 14.12 47.48 1.90
CA CYS A 40 15.47 47.50 2.50
C CYS A 40 16.54 47.47 1.42
N LEU A 41 16.44 46.51 0.48
CA LEU A 41 17.32 46.37 -0.68
C LEU A 41 17.26 47.53 -1.70
N SER A 42 16.36 48.49 -1.51
CA SER A 42 16.30 49.74 -2.28
C SER A 42 17.01 50.93 -1.61
N LEU A 43 17.53 50.74 -0.39
CA LEU A 43 18.28 51.77 0.32
C LEU A 43 19.73 51.83 -0.21
N PRO A 44 20.27 53.04 -0.50
CA PRO A 44 21.67 53.18 -0.87
C PRO A 44 22.58 52.96 0.35
N GLY A 45 23.76 52.35 0.14
CA GLY A 45 24.81 52.29 1.16
C GLY A 45 24.61 51.25 2.26
N LEU A 46 23.79 50.21 2.05
CA LEU A 46 23.75 49.04 2.94
C LEU A 46 25.16 48.44 3.11
N ASP A 47 25.50 48.02 4.33
CA ASP A 47 26.67 47.19 4.56
C ASP A 47 26.45 45.78 4.00
N SER A 48 27.55 45.06 3.77
CA SER A 48 27.54 43.78 3.07
C SER A 48 26.88 42.64 3.87
N ASN A 49 26.84 42.72 5.20
CA ASN A 49 26.13 41.77 6.04
C ASN A 49 24.62 42.02 5.97
N THR A 50 24.21 43.29 6.13
CA THR A 50 22.79 43.71 6.00
C THR A 50 22.24 43.41 4.60
N GLU A 51 22.99 43.66 3.52
CA GLU A 51 22.56 43.32 2.16
C GLU A 51 22.46 41.79 1.97
N CYS A 52 23.49 41.02 2.36
CA CYS A 52 23.48 39.56 2.25
C CYS A 52 22.33 38.93 3.05
N ARG A 53 22.08 39.44 4.26
CA ARG A 53 20.97 39.03 5.12
C ARG A 53 19.62 39.36 4.48
N ALA A 54 19.43 40.58 3.96
CA ALA A 54 18.18 40.98 3.32
C ALA A 54 17.86 40.14 2.07
N TRP A 55 18.87 39.81 1.25
CA TRP A 55 18.69 38.86 0.15
C TRP A 55 18.40 37.43 0.63
N THR A 56 19.04 36.96 1.70
CA THR A 56 18.79 35.62 2.27
C THR A 56 17.37 35.51 2.82
N GLU A 57 16.92 36.48 3.61
CA GLU A 57 15.54 36.53 4.13
C GLU A 57 14.52 36.69 3.00
N LEU A 58 14.80 37.47 1.94
CA LEU A 58 13.88 37.61 0.80
C LEU A 58 13.70 36.27 0.06
N ALA A 59 14.78 35.52 -0.15
CA ALA A 59 14.71 34.18 -0.70
C ALA A 59 13.83 33.28 0.19
N GLU A 60 14.11 33.20 1.50
CA GLU A 60 13.32 32.34 2.38
C GLU A 60 11.84 32.75 2.53
N VAL A 61 11.52 34.04 2.54
CA VAL A 61 10.13 34.52 2.63
C VAL A 61 9.38 34.25 1.33
N GLY A 62 10.01 34.46 0.17
CA GLY A 62 9.45 34.03 -1.12
C GLY A 62 9.18 32.53 -1.14
N LEU A 63 10.12 31.74 -0.65
CA LEU A 63 9.98 30.28 -0.54
C LEU A 63 8.88 29.80 0.40
N ARG A 64 8.67 30.47 1.54
CA ARG A 64 7.54 30.22 2.44
C ARG A 64 6.19 30.62 1.83
N THR A 65 6.19 31.57 0.89
CA THR A 65 5.01 31.99 0.12
C THR A 65 4.60 30.93 -0.92
N GLY A 66 5.58 30.18 -1.43
CA GLY A 66 5.40 29.10 -2.41
C GLY A 66 5.87 29.53 -3.80
N LEU A 67 6.67 28.68 -4.44
CA LEU A 67 7.29 28.97 -5.74
C LEU A 67 6.28 29.01 -6.91
N ASN A 68 5.10 28.41 -6.73
CA ASN A 68 4.03 28.39 -7.73
C ASN A 68 3.35 29.77 -7.89
N GLU A 69 3.62 30.74 -7.01
CA GLU A 69 3.11 32.11 -7.11
C GLU A 69 3.89 32.90 -8.20
N PRO A 70 3.20 33.61 -9.11
CA PRO A 70 3.81 34.14 -10.33
C PRO A 70 4.93 35.16 -10.04
N GLY A 71 6.13 34.84 -10.54
CA GLY A 71 7.33 35.67 -10.40
C GLY A 71 8.13 35.43 -9.11
N VAL A 72 7.57 34.78 -8.09
CA VAL A 72 8.25 34.52 -6.81
C VAL A 72 9.49 33.65 -7.03
N GLU A 73 9.39 32.61 -7.85
CA GLU A 73 10.52 31.76 -8.25
C GLU A 73 11.72 32.56 -8.81
N SER A 74 11.46 33.48 -9.74
CA SER A 74 12.50 34.32 -10.35
C SER A 74 13.14 35.30 -9.37
N GLU A 75 12.38 35.79 -8.37
CA GLU A 75 12.91 36.65 -7.32
C GLU A 75 13.75 35.86 -6.32
N VAL A 76 13.32 34.67 -5.93
CA VAL A 76 14.07 33.76 -5.07
C VAL A 76 15.39 33.38 -5.72
N GLU A 77 15.40 32.98 -6.99
CA GLU A 77 16.61 32.64 -7.74
C GLU A 77 17.60 33.83 -7.80
N ARG A 78 17.08 35.02 -8.10
CA ARG A 78 17.83 36.28 -8.08
C ARG A 78 18.41 36.57 -6.69
N ALA A 79 17.62 36.39 -5.63
CA ALA A 79 18.02 36.67 -4.26
C ALA A 79 19.12 35.70 -3.77
N ILE A 80 18.95 34.40 -4.00
CA ILE A 80 19.97 33.37 -3.72
C ILE A 80 21.26 33.70 -4.49
N THR A 81 21.16 34.05 -5.77
CA THR A 81 22.33 34.38 -6.61
C THR A 81 23.07 35.61 -6.09
N LYS A 82 22.34 36.67 -5.72
CA LYS A 82 22.92 37.91 -5.15
C LYS A 82 23.60 37.64 -3.81
N ALA A 83 22.91 36.99 -2.89
CA ALA A 83 23.47 36.63 -1.58
C ALA A 83 24.71 35.74 -1.71
N LEU A 84 24.71 34.74 -2.60
CA LEU A 84 25.88 33.89 -2.86
C LEU A 84 27.07 34.67 -3.44
N VAL A 85 26.86 35.71 -4.23
CA VAL A 85 27.95 36.58 -4.71
C VAL A 85 28.53 37.43 -3.57
N ILE A 86 27.70 37.94 -2.66
CA ILE A 86 28.16 38.72 -1.51
C ILE A 86 28.90 37.80 -0.51
N ALA A 87 28.31 36.65 -0.14
CA ALA A 87 28.92 35.67 0.75
C ALA A 87 30.24 35.06 0.22
N LYS A 88 30.45 35.06 -1.11
CA LYS A 88 31.75 34.68 -1.73
C LYS A 88 32.80 35.79 -1.67
N LYS A 89 32.40 37.07 -1.61
CA LYS A 89 33.31 38.23 -1.55
C LYS A 89 33.80 38.53 -0.13
N HIS A 90 33.00 38.25 0.89
CA HIS A 90 33.26 38.63 2.28
C HIS A 90 33.42 37.38 3.16
N PRO A 91 34.65 37.01 3.59
CA PRO A 91 34.89 35.80 4.37
C PRO A 91 34.11 35.69 5.69
N SER A 92 33.76 36.82 6.31
CA SER A 92 32.89 36.87 7.50
C SER A 92 31.46 36.38 7.24
N LEU A 93 30.99 36.43 6.00
CA LEU A 93 29.65 36.00 5.58
C LEU A 93 29.61 34.54 5.10
N ARG A 94 30.72 33.81 5.26
CA ARG A 94 30.89 32.37 4.95
C ARG A 94 29.75 31.50 5.50
N VAL A 95 29.23 31.79 6.70
CA VAL A 95 28.16 31.02 7.35
C VAL A 95 26.90 30.95 6.48
N TYR A 96 26.51 32.06 5.84
CA TYR A 96 25.35 32.09 4.92
C TYR A 96 25.53 31.17 3.71
N LYS A 97 26.76 30.79 3.32
CA LYS A 97 27.00 29.97 2.12
C LYS A 97 26.36 28.58 2.21
N THR A 98 26.34 27.96 3.40
CA THR A 98 25.63 26.69 3.62
C THR A 98 24.13 26.88 3.50
N GLN A 99 23.59 27.91 4.16
CA GLN A 99 22.16 28.27 4.10
C GLN A 99 21.71 28.51 2.65
N LEU A 100 22.43 29.35 1.92
CA LEU A 100 22.19 29.72 0.53
C LEU A 100 22.37 28.58 -0.48
N THR A 101 23.28 27.64 -0.22
CA THR A 101 23.41 26.45 -1.09
C THR A 101 22.22 25.50 -0.90
N HIS A 102 21.71 25.37 0.32
CA HIS A 102 20.46 24.64 0.59
C HIS A 102 19.23 25.40 0.05
N LEU A 103 19.23 26.76 0.05
CA LEU A 103 18.23 27.55 -0.69
C LEU A 103 18.24 27.20 -2.19
N SER A 104 19.44 27.13 -2.81
CA SER A 104 19.63 26.77 -4.22
C SER A 104 19.26 25.31 -4.53
N SER A 105 19.54 24.36 -3.64
CA SER A 105 19.31 22.94 -3.90
C SER A 105 17.82 22.57 -3.94
N LYS A 106 17.04 23.02 -2.94
CA LYS A 106 15.59 22.79 -2.93
C LYS A 106 14.84 23.60 -4.02
N LEU A 107 15.43 24.68 -4.55
CA LEU A 107 14.92 25.40 -5.73
C LEU A 107 15.14 24.58 -6.99
N ALA A 108 16.32 23.97 -7.14
CA ALA A 108 16.58 23.02 -8.21
C ALA A 108 15.69 21.77 -8.11
N LEU A 109 15.32 21.31 -6.91
CA LEU A 109 14.32 20.24 -6.73
C LEU A 109 12.93 20.65 -7.21
N HIS A 110 12.43 21.84 -6.86
CA HIS A 110 11.15 22.36 -7.39
C HIS A 110 11.16 22.52 -8.92
N LYS A 111 12.27 23.01 -9.48
CA LYS A 111 12.55 23.04 -10.93
C LYS A 111 12.75 21.66 -11.58
N ASN A 112 12.45 20.55 -10.89
CA ASN A 112 12.64 19.16 -11.34
C ASN A 112 14.07 18.84 -11.85
N ASN A 113 15.09 19.49 -11.26
CA ASN A 113 16.51 19.28 -11.57
C ASN A 113 17.28 18.73 -10.35
N PRO A 114 16.98 17.48 -9.91
CA PRO A 114 17.63 16.88 -8.75
C PRO A 114 19.13 16.67 -8.95
N ARG A 115 19.57 16.35 -10.18
CA ARG A 115 20.99 16.15 -10.50
C ARG A 115 21.80 17.44 -10.27
N PHE A 116 21.23 18.63 -10.49
CA PHE A 116 21.88 19.89 -10.09
C PHE A 116 21.89 20.06 -8.56
N ALA A 117 20.77 19.79 -7.87
CA ALA A 117 20.66 19.91 -6.41
C ALA A 117 21.73 19.06 -5.68
N GLN A 118 21.85 17.78 -6.05
CA GLN A 118 22.88 16.86 -5.58
C GLN A 118 24.28 17.42 -5.83
N ASN A 119 24.59 17.83 -7.07
CA ASN A 119 25.92 18.31 -7.46
C ASN A 119 26.30 19.62 -6.75
N ALA A 120 25.35 20.51 -6.48
CA ALA A 120 25.57 21.73 -5.72
C ALA A 120 25.92 21.43 -4.26
N LEU A 121 25.16 20.55 -3.60
CA LEU A 121 25.39 20.15 -2.21
C LEU A 121 26.68 19.33 -2.05
N LYS A 122 26.96 18.37 -2.95
CA LYS A 122 28.20 17.58 -2.94
C LYS A 122 29.44 18.48 -3.10
N LYS A 123 29.42 19.43 -4.04
CA LYS A 123 30.50 20.41 -4.21
C LYS A 123 30.63 21.39 -3.03
N HIS A 124 29.56 21.64 -2.29
CA HIS A 124 29.63 22.43 -1.06
C HIS A 124 30.26 21.63 0.08
N LEU A 125 29.90 20.36 0.26
CA LEU A 125 30.58 19.46 1.21
C LEU A 125 32.08 19.36 0.92
N THR A 126 32.48 19.08 -0.33
CA THR A 126 33.90 18.84 -0.64
C THR A 126 34.77 20.11 -0.71
N ASN A 127 34.20 21.25 -1.13
CA ASN A 127 35.01 22.44 -1.46
C ASN A 127 34.68 23.68 -0.61
N SER A 128 33.71 23.60 0.31
CA SER A 128 33.15 24.78 0.96
C SER A 128 32.95 24.66 2.46
N VAL A 129 32.52 23.49 2.95
CA VAL A 129 32.63 23.14 4.37
C VAL A 129 34.11 22.88 4.68
N LEU A 130 34.60 23.41 5.80
CA LEU A 130 35.92 23.08 6.36
C LEU A 130 35.74 22.36 7.70
N PRO A 131 36.71 21.52 8.13
CA PRO A 131 36.71 20.95 9.48
C PRO A 131 36.67 22.00 10.61
N SER A 132 37.03 23.25 10.32
CA SER A 132 36.97 24.39 11.23
C SER A 132 35.63 25.14 11.27
N ASP A 133 34.65 24.77 10.43
CA ASP A 133 33.29 25.33 10.55
C ASP A 133 32.57 24.72 11.78
N PRO A 134 31.64 25.44 12.43
CA PRO A 134 30.92 24.89 13.59
C PRO A 134 30.20 23.57 13.25
N PRO A 135 30.18 22.55 14.14
CA PRO A 135 29.67 21.22 13.79
C PRO A 135 28.22 21.20 13.29
N HIS A 136 27.33 22.07 13.79
CA HIS A 136 25.96 22.19 13.26
C HIS A 136 25.91 22.60 11.78
N VAL A 137 26.89 23.38 11.29
CA VAL A 137 27.00 23.76 9.87
C VAL A 137 27.47 22.57 9.03
N GLN A 138 28.39 21.77 9.55
CA GLN A 138 28.86 20.54 8.89
C GLN A 138 27.71 19.52 8.78
N TYR A 139 27.06 19.21 9.91
CA TYR A 139 25.98 18.24 9.99
C TYR A 139 24.74 18.67 9.20
N SER A 140 24.32 19.93 9.25
CA SER A 140 23.19 20.40 8.43
C SER A 140 23.48 20.35 6.93
N ALA A 141 24.75 20.50 6.50
CA ALA A 141 25.14 20.30 5.11
C ALA A 141 25.08 18.82 4.68
N HIS A 142 25.60 17.90 5.50
CA HIS A 142 25.53 16.45 5.22
C HIS A 142 24.08 15.96 5.17
N LEU A 143 23.28 16.34 6.16
CA LEU A 143 21.87 15.99 6.25
C LEU A 143 21.02 16.60 5.11
N ALA A 144 21.34 17.82 4.65
CA ALA A 144 20.70 18.40 3.47
C ALA A 144 21.07 17.65 2.18
N TYR A 145 22.32 17.16 2.07
CA TYR A 145 22.74 16.29 0.96
C TYR A 145 22.01 14.94 0.99
N ILE A 146 21.95 14.25 2.15
CA ILE A 146 21.15 13.03 2.34
C ILE A 146 19.68 13.26 1.91
N THR A 147 19.05 14.34 2.39
CA THR A 147 17.68 14.71 2.00
C THR A 147 17.55 14.93 0.48
N SER A 148 18.55 15.52 -0.19
CA SER A 148 18.55 15.73 -1.64
C SER A 148 18.76 14.45 -2.47
N LEU A 149 19.29 13.39 -1.86
CA LEU A 149 19.38 12.06 -2.46
C LEU A 149 18.02 11.34 -2.32
N SER A 150 17.46 11.27 -1.10
CA SER A 150 16.20 10.54 -0.82
C SER A 150 14.92 11.20 -1.37
N THR A 151 14.97 12.44 -1.88
CA THR A 151 13.80 13.14 -2.45
C THR A 151 13.57 12.85 -3.94
N ILE A 152 14.50 12.17 -4.60
CA ILE A 152 14.45 11.89 -6.04
C ILE A 152 13.35 10.86 -6.34
N PRO A 153 12.55 11.02 -7.41
CA PRO A 153 11.69 9.95 -7.90
C PRO A 153 12.51 8.94 -8.72
N ASP A 154 12.30 7.64 -8.49
CA ASP A 154 12.98 6.52 -9.18
C ASP A 154 12.59 6.34 -10.67
N THR A 155 12.34 7.45 -11.37
CA THR A 155 12.11 7.54 -12.82
C THR A 155 13.16 6.77 -13.66
N ASP A 156 14.43 6.81 -13.25
CA ASP A 156 15.50 5.98 -13.80
C ASP A 156 15.53 4.59 -13.11
N HIS A 157 14.47 3.78 -13.24
CA HIS A 157 14.26 2.53 -12.48
C HIS A 157 15.44 1.53 -12.55
N HIS A 158 16.20 1.48 -13.65
CA HIS A 158 17.43 0.67 -13.75
C HIS A 158 18.57 1.12 -12.83
N SER A 159 18.41 2.26 -12.14
CA SER A 159 19.38 2.85 -11.21
C SER A 159 18.83 3.10 -9.79
N ALA A 160 17.57 2.75 -9.49
CA ALA A 160 16.95 2.95 -8.17
C ALA A 160 17.78 2.33 -7.02
N SER A 161 18.29 1.11 -7.23
CA SER A 161 19.23 0.43 -6.33
C SER A 161 20.55 1.19 -6.11
N SER A 162 21.00 1.97 -7.10
CA SER A 162 22.17 2.86 -7.00
C SER A 162 21.85 4.16 -6.27
N GLY A 163 20.64 4.70 -6.44
CA GLY A 163 20.14 5.88 -5.72
C GLY A 163 20.19 5.66 -4.20
N HIS A 164 19.51 4.62 -3.72
CA HIS A 164 19.55 4.21 -2.31
C HIS A 164 20.97 3.89 -1.81
N LEU A 165 21.82 3.28 -2.64
CA LEU A 165 23.21 3.01 -2.27
C LEU A 165 24.02 4.30 -2.05
N TRP A 166 23.76 5.36 -2.82
CA TRP A 166 24.37 6.68 -2.59
C TRP A 166 23.83 7.35 -1.33
N VAL A 167 22.54 7.18 -0.99
CA VAL A 167 21.99 7.64 0.30
C VAL A 167 22.69 6.94 1.45
N LEU A 168 22.77 5.60 1.43
CA LEU A 168 23.45 4.79 2.45
C LEU A 168 24.93 5.17 2.60
N THR A 169 25.63 5.47 1.49
CA THR A 169 27.01 5.98 1.52
C THR A 169 27.08 7.33 2.22
N ALA A 170 26.22 8.28 1.87
CA ALA A 170 26.20 9.62 2.49
C ALA A 170 25.82 9.58 3.99
N ILE A 171 24.95 8.65 4.40
CA ILE A 171 24.62 8.40 5.81
C ILE A 171 25.84 7.85 6.56
N ARG A 172 26.64 6.97 5.95
CA ARG A 172 27.86 6.42 6.57
C ARG A 172 29.00 7.44 6.64
N GLU A 173 29.15 8.31 5.64
CA GLU A 173 30.04 9.48 5.71
C GLU A 173 29.64 10.41 6.88
N PHE A 174 28.34 10.64 7.05
CA PHE A 174 27.78 11.43 8.15
C PHE A 174 27.97 10.75 9.53
N HIS A 175 27.79 9.43 9.62
CA HIS A 175 28.09 8.64 10.82
C HIS A 175 29.58 8.72 11.20
N GLN A 176 30.50 8.57 10.23
CA GLN A 176 31.93 8.63 10.50
C GLN A 176 32.33 10.02 11.01
N LEU A 177 31.85 11.10 10.37
CA LEU A 177 32.07 12.47 10.83
C LEU A 177 31.52 12.72 12.25
N ALA A 178 30.39 12.09 12.61
CA ALA A 178 29.85 12.15 13.97
C ALA A 178 30.75 11.42 14.98
N ALA A 179 31.24 10.23 14.63
CA ALA A 179 32.13 9.42 15.47
C ALA A 179 33.50 10.07 15.67
N ASP A 180 34.12 10.58 14.60
CA ASP A 180 35.43 11.26 14.62
C ASP A 180 35.42 12.50 15.53
N ASN A 181 34.28 13.22 15.56
CA ASN A 181 34.08 14.37 16.44
C ASN A 181 33.51 14.00 17.83
N GLY A 182 33.33 12.71 18.16
CA GLY A 182 32.79 12.24 19.45
C GLY A 182 31.30 12.53 19.71
N HIS A 183 30.55 12.97 18.71
CA HIS A 183 29.14 13.37 18.85
C HIS A 183 28.19 12.16 18.77
N LEU A 184 28.18 11.34 19.83
CA LEU A 184 27.41 10.09 19.94
C LEU A 184 25.94 10.19 19.47
N GLN A 185 25.23 11.25 19.82
CA GLN A 185 23.83 11.45 19.41
C GLN A 185 23.65 11.66 17.90
N VAL A 186 24.64 12.25 17.23
CA VAL A 186 24.62 12.42 15.76
C VAL A 186 24.93 11.08 15.07
N ALA A 187 25.78 10.24 15.67
CA ALA A 187 26.02 8.87 15.20
C ALA A 187 24.76 7.99 15.36
N LEU A 188 24.07 8.06 16.50
CA LEU A 188 22.78 7.38 16.72
C LEU A 188 21.69 7.84 15.76
N LEU A 189 21.65 9.14 15.41
CA LEU A 189 20.77 9.64 14.34
C LEU A 189 21.12 9.00 12.99
N ALA A 190 22.42 8.88 12.67
CA ALA A 190 22.88 8.30 11.42
C ALA A 190 22.56 6.80 11.31
N THR A 191 22.68 6.01 12.38
CA THR A 191 22.30 4.58 12.35
C THR A 191 20.79 4.40 12.16
N VAL A 192 19.95 5.20 12.84
CA VAL A 192 18.48 5.18 12.62
C VAL A 192 18.09 5.65 11.21
N LEU A 193 18.84 6.60 10.62
CA LEU A 193 18.69 6.97 9.21
C LEU A 193 19.04 5.80 8.27
N GLU A 194 20.13 5.07 8.53
CA GLU A 194 20.49 3.88 7.74
C GLU A 194 19.42 2.79 7.84
N LEU A 195 18.92 2.50 9.04
CA LEU A 195 17.81 1.55 9.23
C LEU A 195 16.55 1.95 8.45
N ARG A 196 16.19 3.24 8.47
CA ARG A 196 15.04 3.77 7.72
C ARG A 196 15.25 3.65 6.21
N GLU A 197 16.43 4.01 5.72
CA GLU A 197 16.77 3.93 4.30
C GLU A 197 16.81 2.46 3.81
N LEU A 198 17.28 1.51 4.62
CA LEU A 198 17.22 0.08 4.31
C LEU A 198 15.78 -0.43 4.16
N VAL A 199 14.84 0.07 4.97
CA VAL A 199 13.40 -0.24 4.83
C VAL A 199 12.82 0.45 3.59
N GLN A 200 13.13 1.72 3.37
CA GLN A 200 12.62 2.48 2.22
C GLN A 200 13.12 1.90 0.87
N ALA A 201 14.35 1.40 0.84
CA ALA A 201 14.94 0.70 -0.31
C ALA A 201 14.47 -0.76 -0.48
N GLY A 202 13.61 -1.27 0.41
CA GLY A 202 13.17 -2.68 0.40
C GLY A 202 14.29 -3.70 0.68
N LEU A 203 15.42 -3.28 1.27
CA LEU A 203 16.60 -4.10 1.54
C LEU A 203 16.43 -4.94 2.84
N TRP A 204 15.29 -5.62 2.95
CA TRP A 204 14.81 -6.32 4.15
C TRP A 204 15.82 -7.30 4.77
N SER A 205 16.68 -7.92 3.96
CA SER A 205 17.74 -8.83 4.42
C SER A 205 18.80 -8.16 5.31
N LYS A 206 18.96 -6.84 5.22
CA LYS A 206 19.89 -6.03 6.04
C LYS A 206 19.20 -5.37 7.23
N VAL A 207 17.89 -5.14 7.15
CA VAL A 207 17.08 -4.45 8.18
C VAL A 207 17.21 -5.15 9.53
N GLY A 208 17.15 -6.48 9.59
CA GLY A 208 17.27 -7.21 10.85
C GLY A 208 18.59 -7.00 11.60
N LEU A 209 19.72 -7.03 10.89
CA LEU A 209 21.05 -6.81 11.49
C LEU A 209 21.24 -5.35 11.95
N SER A 210 20.77 -4.40 11.14
CA SER A 210 20.79 -2.97 11.47
C SER A 210 19.92 -2.68 12.70
N LEU A 211 18.71 -3.24 12.75
CA LEU A 211 17.78 -3.11 13.85
C LEU A 211 18.38 -3.60 15.18
N THR A 212 18.94 -4.82 15.22
CA THR A 212 19.53 -5.37 16.45
C THR A 212 20.67 -4.49 16.96
N SER A 213 21.56 -4.02 16.09
CA SER A 213 22.67 -3.14 16.52
C SER A 213 22.18 -1.79 17.06
N ILE A 214 21.07 -1.26 16.53
CA ILE A 214 20.44 -0.02 17.02
C ILE A 214 19.70 -0.26 18.34
N GLU A 215 19.05 -1.41 18.50
CA GLU A 215 18.40 -1.79 19.75
C GLU A 215 19.41 -2.02 20.89
N GLU A 216 20.60 -2.54 20.58
CA GLU A 216 21.73 -2.60 21.51
C GLU A 216 22.26 -1.20 21.86
N GLN A 217 22.54 -0.35 20.86
CA GLN A 217 23.06 1.01 21.06
C GLN A 217 22.09 1.91 21.84
N LEU A 218 20.77 1.78 21.61
CA LEU A 218 19.73 2.49 22.34
C LEU A 218 19.30 1.77 23.65
N SER A 219 20.00 0.69 24.03
CA SER A 219 19.72 -0.16 25.21
C SER A 219 18.32 -0.79 25.26
N ILE A 220 17.59 -0.81 24.14
CA ILE A 220 16.23 -1.36 24.02
C ILE A 220 16.22 -2.88 24.30
N SER A 221 17.27 -3.60 23.89
CA SER A 221 17.31 -5.07 23.93
C SER A 221 17.06 -5.69 25.31
N SER A 222 17.50 -5.06 26.40
CA SER A 222 17.26 -5.57 27.78
C SER A 222 15.79 -5.61 28.18
N ASP A 223 14.96 -4.76 27.56
CA ASP A 223 13.55 -4.60 27.88
C ASP A 223 12.64 -5.44 26.95
N LEU A 224 13.21 -6.04 25.90
CA LEU A 224 12.51 -6.87 24.93
C LEU A 224 12.55 -8.36 25.23
N GLU A 225 13.51 -8.81 26.06
CA GLU A 225 13.57 -10.22 26.47
C GLU A 225 12.26 -10.59 27.21
N PRO A 226 11.56 -11.66 26.78
CA PRO A 226 10.38 -12.11 27.49
C PRO A 226 10.82 -12.65 28.85
N ALA A 227 10.47 -11.93 29.92
CA ALA A 227 10.88 -12.23 31.29
C ALA A 227 10.79 -13.75 31.56
N ALA A 228 11.96 -14.40 31.59
CA ALA A 228 12.05 -15.84 31.70
C ALA A 228 11.29 -16.30 32.96
N PRO A 229 10.62 -17.48 32.95
CA PRO A 229 9.85 -17.96 34.09
C PRO A 229 10.78 -18.22 35.28
N SER A 230 11.01 -17.17 36.07
CA SER A 230 12.06 -17.12 37.06
C SER A 230 11.71 -18.04 38.21
N ALA A 231 12.46 -19.14 38.35
CA ALA A 231 12.41 -19.97 39.54
C ALA A 231 12.58 -19.06 40.78
N PRO A 232 11.83 -19.28 41.87
CA PRO A 232 11.78 -18.36 43.01
C PRO A 232 13.10 -18.36 43.78
N VAL A 233 14.01 -17.45 43.40
CA VAL A 233 15.25 -17.18 44.14
C VAL A 233 14.89 -16.49 45.47
N PRO A 234 15.33 -17.00 46.63
CA PRO A 234 14.99 -16.41 47.93
C PRO A 234 15.42 -14.95 48.04
N SER A 235 14.48 -14.06 48.39
CA SER A 235 14.71 -12.61 48.42
C SER A 235 15.50 -12.17 49.66
N ALA A 236 16.76 -11.82 49.48
CA ALA A 236 17.55 -11.08 50.47
C ALA A 236 18.42 -10.01 49.78
N PHE A 237 18.33 -8.77 50.25
CA PHE A 237 19.12 -7.60 49.85
C PHE A 237 19.20 -7.25 48.35
N LYS A 238 18.39 -6.25 47.96
CA LYS A 238 18.91 -5.00 47.39
C LYS A 238 17.81 -3.92 47.36
N LEU A 239 18.06 -2.78 48.02
CA LEU A 239 17.52 -1.51 47.54
C LEU A 239 18.34 -1.15 46.30
N ALA A 240 17.93 -1.66 45.14
CA ALA A 240 18.47 -1.21 43.88
C ALA A 240 17.82 0.13 43.53
N GLU A 241 18.62 1.11 43.14
CA GLU A 241 18.12 2.33 42.50
C GLU A 241 17.28 1.95 41.27
N LYS A 242 16.21 2.70 40.97
CA LYS A 242 15.55 2.54 39.68
C LYS A 242 16.60 2.78 38.59
N PRO A 243 16.77 1.89 37.60
CA PRO A 243 17.69 2.14 36.51
C PRO A 243 17.33 3.48 35.86
N LYS A 244 18.36 4.27 35.52
CA LYS A 244 18.16 5.54 34.82
C LYS A 244 17.32 5.27 33.56
N LEU A 245 16.26 6.05 33.39
CA LEU A 245 15.30 5.88 32.29
C LEU A 245 16.03 5.84 30.95
N LEU A 246 15.73 4.82 30.13
CA LEU A 246 16.19 4.75 28.75
C LEU A 246 15.69 5.99 27.99
N GLY A 247 16.58 6.61 27.21
CA GLY A 247 16.35 7.94 26.65
C GLY A 247 16.65 9.04 27.66
N GLY A 248 17.94 9.26 27.94
CA GLY A 248 18.44 10.33 28.79
C GLY A 248 18.21 11.72 28.18
N THR A 249 18.10 11.79 26.85
CA THR A 249 17.66 12.99 26.12
C THR A 249 16.39 12.75 25.31
N ASP A 250 15.73 13.84 24.92
CA ASP A 250 14.51 13.77 24.12
C ASP A 250 14.75 13.22 22.70
N LEU A 251 15.92 13.49 22.11
CA LEU A 251 16.33 12.88 20.85
C LEU A 251 16.42 11.35 20.97
N GLU A 252 17.03 10.81 22.02
CA GLU A 252 17.10 9.36 22.23
C GLU A 252 15.70 8.73 22.32
N LYS A 253 14.75 9.37 23.00
CA LYS A 253 13.35 8.90 23.07
C LYS A 253 12.69 8.89 21.68
N VAL A 254 12.92 9.92 20.89
CA VAL A 254 12.44 10.02 19.49
C VAL A 254 13.04 8.92 18.62
N LEU A 255 14.35 8.67 18.73
CA LEU A 255 15.05 7.60 18.02
C LEU A 255 14.56 6.20 18.45
N ILE A 256 14.33 5.98 19.75
CA ILE A 256 13.75 4.73 20.29
C ILE A 256 12.34 4.49 19.71
N VAL A 257 11.47 5.51 19.66
CA VAL A 257 10.12 5.38 19.10
C VAL A 257 10.16 5.02 17.60
N GLN A 258 11.05 5.65 16.83
CA GLN A 258 11.24 5.34 15.40
C GLN A 258 11.79 3.90 15.20
N ALA A 259 12.82 3.52 15.96
CA ALA A 259 13.42 2.18 15.90
C ALA A 259 12.39 1.09 16.27
N LEU A 260 11.58 1.30 17.31
CA LEU A 260 10.50 0.38 17.69
C LEU A 260 9.39 0.29 16.64
N MET A 261 8.99 1.40 16.01
CA MET A 261 8.01 1.36 14.91
C MET A 261 8.55 0.57 13.71
N ILE A 262 9.79 0.82 13.30
CA ILE A 262 10.46 0.07 12.23
C ILE A 262 10.61 -1.41 12.61
N GLY A 263 11.02 -1.73 13.84
CA GLY A 263 11.18 -3.09 14.31
C GLY A 263 9.86 -3.86 14.33
N VAL A 264 8.76 -3.23 14.75
CA VAL A 264 7.41 -3.83 14.65
C VAL A 264 7.03 -4.08 13.19
N ILE A 265 7.28 -3.15 12.27
CA ILE A 265 7.01 -3.32 10.84
C ILE A 265 7.85 -4.47 10.26
N TYR A 266 9.15 -4.52 10.56
CA TYR A 266 10.08 -5.56 10.10
C TYR A 266 9.70 -6.96 10.61
N HIS A 267 9.44 -7.12 11.91
CA HIS A 267 9.04 -8.40 12.48
C HIS A 267 7.63 -8.82 12.01
N THR A 268 6.73 -7.87 11.75
CA THR A 268 5.47 -8.14 11.05
C THR A 268 5.71 -8.60 9.62
N TYR A 269 6.58 -7.95 8.85
CA TYR A 269 6.91 -8.29 7.46
C TYR A 269 7.49 -9.70 7.34
N THR A 270 8.50 -10.03 8.16
CA THR A 270 9.11 -11.36 8.21
C THR A 270 8.17 -12.45 8.73
N GLY A 271 7.17 -12.08 9.54
CA GLY A 271 6.22 -13.03 10.13
C GLY A 271 6.66 -13.55 11.51
N ASP A 272 7.47 -12.80 12.25
CA ASP A 272 7.77 -13.07 13.65
C ASP A 272 6.83 -12.25 14.56
N ASN A 273 5.69 -12.85 14.92
CA ASN A 273 4.74 -12.21 15.82
C ASN A 273 5.32 -12.00 17.23
N ALA A 274 6.21 -12.87 17.71
CA ALA A 274 6.74 -12.77 19.08
C ALA A 274 7.61 -11.51 19.24
N ASN A 275 8.56 -11.31 18.32
CA ASN A 275 9.40 -10.12 18.28
C ASN A 275 8.64 -8.84 17.90
N ALA A 276 7.56 -8.94 17.12
CA ALA A 276 6.65 -7.81 16.89
C ALA A 276 5.85 -7.45 18.16
N GLN A 277 5.38 -8.42 18.95
CA GLN A 277 4.59 -8.14 20.16
C GLN A 277 5.40 -7.53 21.30
N SER A 278 6.66 -7.93 21.52
CA SER A 278 7.51 -7.32 22.56
C SER A 278 7.77 -5.84 22.27
N ARG A 279 8.21 -5.53 21.05
CA ARG A 279 8.45 -4.15 20.57
C ARG A 279 7.17 -3.31 20.58
N MET A 280 6.05 -3.88 20.17
CA MET A 280 4.74 -3.22 20.23
C MET A 280 4.36 -2.83 21.66
N LYS A 281 4.58 -3.74 22.64
CA LYS A 281 4.30 -3.44 24.05
C LYS A 281 5.18 -2.28 24.52
N LYS A 282 6.50 -2.33 24.27
CA LYS A 282 7.44 -1.25 24.63
C LYS A 282 7.08 0.08 23.97
N LEU A 283 6.61 0.06 22.72
CA LEU A 283 6.13 1.24 21.99
C LEU A 283 4.87 1.84 22.63
N HIS A 284 3.88 1.01 23.00
CA HIS A 284 2.68 1.46 23.74
C HIS A 284 3.06 2.02 25.10
N ASP A 285 3.88 1.28 25.87
CA ASP A 285 4.39 1.71 27.18
C ASP A 285 5.11 3.08 27.09
N LEU A 286 5.84 3.38 26.01
CA LEU A 286 6.49 4.69 25.82
C LEU A 286 5.52 5.80 25.41
N LEU A 287 4.63 5.54 24.45
CA LEU A 287 3.66 6.53 23.97
C LEU A 287 2.67 6.94 25.08
N ASP A 288 2.19 5.97 25.88
CA ASP A 288 1.28 6.21 27.00
C ASP A 288 1.96 6.93 28.17
N ASN A 289 3.28 6.79 28.33
CA ASN A 289 4.09 7.53 29.31
C ASN A 289 4.64 8.87 28.76
N GLY A 290 4.05 9.43 27.70
CA GLY A 290 4.33 10.79 27.24
C GLY A 290 5.57 10.95 26.35
N ALA A 291 6.11 9.88 25.75
CA ALA A 291 7.25 9.99 24.83
C ALA A 291 7.00 10.88 23.60
N LEU A 292 5.73 11.24 23.31
CA LEU A 292 5.38 12.23 22.30
C LEU A 292 5.84 13.66 22.63
N ASP A 293 6.00 14.02 23.91
CA ASP A 293 6.45 15.37 24.31
C ASP A 293 7.90 15.61 23.86
N ALA A 294 8.71 14.56 23.77
CA ALA A 294 10.10 14.57 23.31
C ALA A 294 10.26 14.90 21.81
N PHE A 295 9.21 14.78 21.00
CA PHE A 295 9.19 15.27 19.61
C PHE A 295 9.05 16.80 19.53
N GLY A 296 8.80 17.45 20.67
CA GLY A 296 8.45 18.87 20.76
C GLY A 296 7.09 19.19 20.14
N LYS A 297 6.54 20.37 20.47
CA LYS A 297 5.24 20.84 19.96
C LYS A 297 5.12 20.85 18.43
N PHE A 298 6.26 20.89 17.73
CA PHE A 298 6.34 21.13 16.29
C PHE A 298 6.90 19.95 15.48
N GLY A 299 7.35 18.85 16.11
CA GLY A 299 8.20 17.86 15.43
C GLY A 299 9.61 18.41 15.19
N VAL A 300 10.18 19.09 16.20
CA VAL A 300 11.51 19.72 16.13
C VAL A 300 12.23 19.40 17.43
N VAL A 301 13.41 18.80 17.31
CA VAL A 301 14.25 18.37 18.43
C VAL A 301 15.59 19.11 18.37
N GLU A 302 16.08 19.55 19.52
CA GLU A 302 17.40 20.17 19.64
C GLU A 302 18.44 19.12 20.05
N LEU A 303 19.55 19.04 19.32
CA LEU A 303 20.68 18.16 19.60
C LEU A 303 21.86 19.03 20.10
N ASP A 304 22.26 18.81 21.36
CA ASP A 304 23.38 19.55 21.98
C ASP A 304 24.73 19.03 21.47
N LEU A 305 25.60 19.98 21.12
CA LEU A 305 26.93 19.76 20.56
C LEU A 305 28.04 20.19 21.54
N GLY A 306 27.74 20.29 22.84
CA GLY A 306 28.74 20.38 23.91
C GLY A 306 29.44 21.73 24.03
N GLY A 307 28.80 22.83 23.62
CA GLY A 307 29.37 24.18 23.75
C GLY A 307 29.17 25.13 22.57
N GLY A 308 28.22 24.85 21.67
CA GLY A 308 27.90 25.71 20.52
C GLY A 308 26.40 25.83 20.28
N THR A 309 26.00 26.44 19.16
CA THR A 309 24.60 26.42 18.72
C THR A 309 24.16 24.98 18.45
N PRO A 310 23.04 24.51 19.04
CA PRO A 310 22.56 23.14 18.85
C PRO A 310 22.12 22.89 17.41
N LEU A 311 22.14 21.62 16.99
CA LEU A 311 21.59 21.20 15.71
C LEU A 311 20.07 20.99 15.86
N LEU A 312 19.27 21.80 15.15
CA LEU A 312 17.82 21.65 15.10
C LEU A 312 17.44 20.62 14.03
N ILE A 313 16.78 19.54 14.44
CA ILE A 313 16.35 18.45 13.57
C ILE A 313 14.82 18.48 13.45
N GLN A 314 14.30 18.60 12.23
CA GLN A 314 12.87 18.40 11.97
C GLN A 314 12.61 16.90 11.80
N VAL A 315 11.79 16.37 12.70
CA VAL A 315 11.36 14.97 12.76
C VAL A 315 9.87 14.87 12.41
N THR A 316 9.36 13.64 12.25
CA THR A 316 7.94 13.40 12.02
C THR A 316 7.08 14.04 13.11
N HIS A 317 6.12 14.89 12.73
CA HIS A 317 5.26 15.63 13.67
C HIS A 317 4.51 14.71 14.65
N PRO A 318 4.41 15.04 15.95
CA PRO A 318 3.84 14.12 16.96
C PRO A 318 2.40 13.67 16.68
N LYS A 319 1.55 14.49 16.02
CA LYS A 319 0.21 14.04 15.58
C LYS A 319 0.30 12.86 14.61
N VAL A 320 1.27 12.89 13.70
CA VAL A 320 1.49 11.85 12.69
C VAL A 320 2.04 10.59 13.36
N ILE A 321 3.01 10.72 14.26
CA ILE A 321 3.53 9.58 15.05
C ILE A 321 2.43 8.91 15.87
N PHE A 322 1.55 9.68 16.53
CA PHE A 322 0.44 9.10 17.29
C PHE A 322 -0.56 8.35 16.39
N GLY A 323 -0.92 8.91 15.24
CA GLY A 323 -1.75 8.22 14.23
C GLY A 323 -1.07 6.96 13.66
N LEU A 324 0.22 7.04 13.37
CA LEU A 324 1.03 5.93 12.86
C LEU A 324 1.12 4.80 13.88
N GLY A 325 1.20 5.13 15.18
CA GLY A 325 1.10 4.17 16.27
C GLY A 325 -0.15 3.29 16.18
N PHE A 326 -1.33 3.87 15.89
CA PHE A 326 -2.55 3.09 15.68
C PHE A 326 -2.52 2.24 14.39
N LEU A 327 -1.95 2.75 13.29
CA LEU A 327 -1.85 2.01 12.03
C LEU A 327 -0.90 0.80 12.16
N VAL A 328 0.30 1.02 12.69
CA VAL A 328 1.26 -0.04 13.01
C VAL A 328 0.65 -1.05 14.00
N SER A 329 -0.15 -0.58 14.96
CA SER A 329 -0.91 -1.44 15.88
C SER A 329 -2.03 -2.23 15.22
N ALA A 330 -2.60 -1.80 14.11
CA ALA A 330 -3.53 -2.62 13.34
C ALA A 330 -2.77 -3.71 12.58
N VAL A 331 -1.83 -3.30 11.71
CA VAL A 331 -1.12 -4.18 10.76
C VAL A 331 -0.37 -5.32 11.45
N ALA A 332 0.24 -5.07 12.61
CA ALA A 332 0.97 -6.09 13.37
C ALA A 332 0.08 -7.06 14.16
N LYS A 333 -1.19 -6.73 14.43
CA LYS A 333 -2.10 -7.57 15.25
C LYS A 333 -2.93 -8.49 14.34
N ARG A 334 -2.27 -9.26 13.47
CA ARG A 334 -2.87 -9.99 12.34
C ARG A 334 -4.13 -10.79 12.66
N ASP A 335 -4.20 -11.40 13.84
CA ASP A 335 -5.28 -12.26 14.30
C ASP A 335 -6.70 -11.63 14.21
N PRO A 336 -7.59 -12.14 13.34
CA PRO A 336 -8.97 -11.68 13.21
C PRO A 336 -9.95 -12.45 14.12
N VAL A 337 -9.49 -13.41 14.93
CA VAL A 337 -10.32 -14.27 15.80
C VAL A 337 -10.87 -13.50 17.01
N GLY A 338 -12.04 -13.94 17.50
CA GLY A 338 -12.63 -13.50 18.74
C GLY A 338 -13.62 -12.34 18.59
N ARG A 339 -14.05 -11.78 19.73
CA ARG A 339 -15.18 -10.82 19.79
C ARG A 339 -14.83 -9.36 19.49
N LYS A 340 -13.57 -9.01 19.69
CA LYS A 340 -12.99 -7.68 19.45
C LYS A 340 -11.54 -7.88 18.99
N PRO A 341 -11.32 -8.37 17.76
CA PRO A 341 -9.97 -8.64 17.24
C PRO A 341 -9.17 -7.33 17.23
N LYS A 342 -7.94 -7.37 17.75
CA LYS A 342 -7.17 -6.16 18.07
C LYS A 342 -6.94 -5.28 16.85
N ARG A 343 -6.74 -5.88 15.66
CA ARG A 343 -6.65 -5.18 14.36
C ARG A 343 -7.83 -4.26 14.09
N ARG A 344 -9.08 -4.77 14.24
CA ARG A 344 -10.30 -3.98 14.04
C ARG A 344 -10.47 -2.87 15.09
N VAL A 345 -10.03 -3.11 16.32
CA VAL A 345 -10.06 -2.09 17.39
C VAL A 345 -9.08 -0.96 17.10
N PHE A 346 -7.79 -1.27 16.86
CA PHE A 346 -6.79 -0.24 16.58
C PHE A 346 -7.08 0.54 15.29
N ALA A 347 -7.53 -0.13 14.21
CA ALA A 347 -7.90 0.57 13.00
C ALA A 347 -9.14 1.46 13.19
N GLY A 348 -10.17 1.00 13.92
CA GLY A 348 -11.39 1.77 14.19
C GLY A 348 -11.14 3.01 15.06
N GLU A 349 -10.44 2.84 16.18
CA GLU A 349 -10.04 3.96 17.06
C GLU A 349 -9.06 4.91 16.35
N GLY A 350 -8.19 4.38 15.48
CA GLY A 350 -7.29 5.16 14.64
C GLY A 350 -8.01 6.06 13.64
N VAL A 351 -9.04 5.56 12.93
CA VAL A 351 -9.87 6.38 12.03
C VAL A 351 -10.57 7.50 12.82
N ALA A 352 -11.14 7.18 13.99
CA ALA A 352 -11.79 8.16 14.86
C ALA A 352 -10.81 9.20 15.43
N LEU A 353 -9.57 8.79 15.73
CA LEU A 353 -8.47 9.68 16.12
C LEU A 353 -8.12 10.64 14.98
N VAL A 354 -7.90 10.14 13.76
CA VAL A 354 -7.56 10.99 12.60
C VAL A 354 -8.67 12.00 12.33
N ASP A 355 -9.94 11.58 12.33
CA ASP A 355 -11.10 12.47 12.12
C ASP A 355 -11.27 13.53 13.22
N ARG A 356 -10.65 13.34 14.39
CA ARG A 356 -10.56 14.33 15.47
C ARG A 356 -9.33 15.24 15.32
N GLU A 357 -8.17 14.70 14.97
CA GLU A 357 -6.90 15.46 14.90
C GLU A 357 -6.77 16.32 13.64
N VAL A 358 -7.36 15.91 12.52
CA VAL A 358 -7.46 16.70 11.27
C VAL A 358 -8.31 17.96 11.47
N LYS A 359 -9.32 17.91 12.36
CA LYS A 359 -10.19 19.05 12.70
C LYS A 359 -9.54 20.05 13.66
N LYS A 360 -8.41 19.70 14.27
CA LYS A 360 -7.62 20.60 15.13
C LYS A 360 -6.53 21.29 14.31
N GLU A 361 -6.28 22.56 14.59
CA GLU A 361 -5.12 23.29 14.08
C GLU A 361 -3.83 22.46 14.28
N VAL A 362 -2.94 22.45 13.28
CA VAL A 362 -1.64 21.78 13.35
C VAL A 362 -0.64 22.81 13.88
N PRO A 363 -0.10 22.66 15.10
CA PRO A 363 0.90 23.58 15.58
C PRO A 363 2.15 23.44 14.72
N LEU A 364 2.49 24.51 14.02
CA LEU A 364 3.71 24.64 13.22
C LEU A 364 4.46 25.93 13.58
N PRO A 365 5.79 25.95 13.44
CA PRO A 365 6.61 27.09 13.79
C PRO A 365 6.51 28.20 12.73
N LEU A 366 6.96 29.41 13.08
CA LEU A 366 6.88 30.62 12.23
C LEU A 366 7.66 30.52 10.90
N TRP A 367 8.52 29.51 10.77
CA TRP A 367 9.32 29.24 9.59
C TRP A 367 8.67 28.25 8.61
N ALA A 368 7.64 27.52 9.03
CA ALA A 368 6.95 26.56 8.18
C ALA A 368 6.08 27.26 7.13
N SER A 369 5.95 26.63 5.97
CA SER A 369 5.12 27.08 4.86
C SER A 369 3.70 26.50 4.93
N SER A 370 2.81 26.98 4.08
CA SER A 370 1.50 26.36 3.90
C SER A 370 1.57 24.94 3.30
N ALA A 371 2.69 24.58 2.65
CA ALA A 371 2.91 23.22 2.16
C ALA A 371 3.17 22.22 3.30
N ASP A 372 3.87 22.62 4.36
CA ASP A 372 4.13 21.75 5.53
C ASP A 372 2.82 21.42 6.28
N VAL A 373 1.86 22.37 6.34
CA VAL A 373 0.50 22.12 6.84
C VAL A 373 -0.18 21.04 5.99
N HIS A 374 -0.13 21.19 4.67
CA HIS A 374 -0.79 20.31 3.73
C HIS A 374 -0.18 18.90 3.73
N GLU A 375 1.15 18.78 3.81
CA GLU A 375 1.85 17.50 3.90
C GLU A 375 1.46 16.72 5.17
N ILE A 376 1.45 17.38 6.33
CA ILE A 376 1.00 16.75 7.59
C ILE A 376 -0.47 16.31 7.48
N GLN A 377 -1.34 17.15 6.90
CA GLN A 377 -2.74 16.77 6.68
C GLN A 377 -2.86 15.58 5.70
N LEU A 378 -2.12 15.59 4.59
CA LEU A 378 -2.15 14.54 3.57
C LEU A 378 -1.68 13.19 4.13
N ARG A 379 -0.62 13.17 4.96
CA ARG A 379 -0.19 11.94 5.67
C ARG A 379 -1.26 11.44 6.65
N MET A 380 -1.96 12.33 7.34
CA MET A 380 -3.11 11.93 8.17
C MET A 380 -4.23 11.30 7.31
N GLN A 381 -4.52 11.85 6.11
CA GLN A 381 -5.50 11.25 5.20
C GLN A 381 -5.05 9.90 4.61
N LYS A 382 -3.75 9.73 4.27
CA LYS A 382 -3.15 8.43 3.90
C LYS A 382 -3.39 7.40 5.00
N MET A 383 -2.94 7.69 6.23
CA MET A 383 -3.09 6.76 7.36
C MET A 383 -4.54 6.35 7.63
N LYS A 384 -5.52 7.26 7.48
CA LYS A 384 -6.94 6.90 7.55
C LYS A 384 -7.38 5.99 6.40
N ALA A 385 -6.86 6.17 5.19
CA ALA A 385 -7.13 5.25 4.08
C ALA A 385 -6.56 3.85 4.36
N ASP A 386 -5.32 3.73 4.87
CA ASP A 386 -4.75 2.43 5.25
C ASP A 386 -5.49 1.77 6.43
N MET A 387 -5.91 2.53 7.44
CA MET A 387 -6.77 1.99 8.51
C MET A 387 -8.13 1.52 7.97
N LEU A 388 -8.67 2.14 6.92
CA LEU A 388 -9.89 1.66 6.25
C LEU A 388 -9.63 0.36 5.47
N CYS A 389 -8.48 0.23 4.77
CA CYS A 389 -8.04 -1.05 4.18
C CYS A 389 -7.97 -2.17 5.24
N GLU A 390 -7.39 -1.88 6.40
CA GLU A 390 -7.28 -2.82 7.53
C GLU A 390 -8.67 -3.23 8.08
N LEU A 391 -9.60 -2.29 8.20
CA LEU A 391 -10.99 -2.59 8.58
C LEU A 391 -11.69 -3.49 7.55
N ILE A 392 -11.50 -3.23 6.26
CA ILE A 392 -12.09 -4.05 5.19
C ILE A 392 -11.50 -5.47 5.21
N GLY A 393 -10.16 -5.60 5.32
CA GLY A 393 -9.48 -6.89 5.39
C GLY A 393 -9.94 -7.76 6.57
N VAL A 394 -10.14 -7.15 7.75
CA VAL A 394 -10.68 -7.87 8.91
C VAL A 394 -12.16 -8.22 8.74
N ALA A 395 -12.97 -7.34 8.15
CA ALA A 395 -14.37 -7.63 7.89
C ALA A 395 -14.54 -8.82 6.93
N ILE A 396 -13.78 -8.86 5.82
CA ILE A 396 -13.82 -9.96 4.85
C ILE A 396 -13.37 -11.29 5.47
N THR A 397 -12.22 -11.32 6.17
CA THR A 397 -11.70 -12.54 6.84
C THR A 397 -12.57 -13.06 7.99
N ARG A 398 -13.56 -12.28 8.42
CA ARG A 398 -14.58 -12.65 9.43
C ARG A 398 -15.96 -12.93 8.84
N SER A 399 -16.12 -12.82 7.52
CA SER A 399 -17.40 -12.89 6.80
C SER A 399 -18.41 -11.80 7.21
N GLU A 400 -17.92 -10.67 7.75
CA GLU A 400 -18.69 -9.49 8.15
C GLU A 400 -18.93 -8.57 6.93
N PHE A 401 -19.51 -9.12 5.86
CA PHE A 401 -19.52 -8.49 4.52
C PHE A 401 -20.22 -7.13 4.46
N ASP A 402 -21.24 -6.88 5.28
CA ASP A 402 -21.88 -5.56 5.40
C ASP A 402 -20.96 -4.48 5.99
N ASP A 403 -19.96 -4.85 6.80
CA ASP A 403 -18.93 -3.93 7.27
C ASP A 403 -17.88 -3.69 6.18
N ALA A 404 -17.53 -4.73 5.42
CA ALA A 404 -16.62 -4.63 4.27
C ALA A 404 -17.17 -3.73 3.17
N GLU A 405 -18.44 -3.90 2.76
CA GLU A 405 -19.11 -3.06 1.76
C GLU A 405 -19.17 -1.58 2.19
N ARG A 406 -19.52 -1.33 3.46
CA ARG A 406 -19.59 0.04 4.00
C ARG A 406 -18.21 0.71 4.09
N SER A 407 -17.20 -0.02 4.55
CA SER A 407 -15.82 0.48 4.64
C SER A 407 -15.20 0.68 3.25
N LEU A 408 -15.55 -0.15 2.26
CA LEU A 408 -15.21 0.05 0.84
C LEU A 408 -15.82 1.33 0.26
N ALA A 409 -17.10 1.58 0.50
CA ALA A 409 -17.74 2.83 0.09
C ALA A 409 -17.08 4.04 0.77
N GLN A 410 -16.72 3.93 2.04
CA GLN A 410 -16.05 4.97 2.82
C GLN A 410 -14.65 5.30 2.28
N ILE A 411 -13.80 4.30 2.01
CA ILE A 411 -12.45 4.55 1.47
C ILE A 411 -12.49 5.11 0.04
N ILE A 412 -13.43 4.66 -0.81
CA ILE A 412 -13.61 5.22 -2.16
C ILE A 412 -14.02 6.69 -2.09
N ALA A 413 -14.95 7.05 -1.21
CA ALA A 413 -15.35 8.45 -1.01
C ALA A 413 -14.20 9.29 -0.43
N HIS A 414 -13.50 8.78 0.58
CA HIS A 414 -12.37 9.44 1.25
C HIS A 414 -11.20 9.72 0.29
N THR A 415 -10.72 8.70 -0.42
CA THR A 415 -9.56 8.83 -1.32
C THR A 415 -9.85 9.76 -2.49
N ARG A 416 -11.06 9.72 -3.07
CA ARG A 416 -11.49 10.68 -4.10
C ARG A 416 -11.62 12.11 -3.55
N THR A 417 -12.07 12.29 -2.31
CA THR A 417 -12.20 13.62 -1.68
C THR A 417 -10.83 14.30 -1.46
N TYR A 418 -9.77 13.52 -1.25
CA TYR A 418 -8.42 14.02 -0.94
C TYR A 418 -7.39 13.83 -2.05
N GLY A 419 -7.80 13.49 -3.27
CA GLY A 419 -6.87 13.28 -4.40
C GLY A 419 -5.95 12.06 -4.24
N LEU A 420 -6.29 11.14 -3.34
CA LEU A 420 -5.55 9.91 -3.05
C LEU A 420 -6.07 8.71 -3.88
N PHE A 421 -7.02 8.91 -4.81
CA PHE A 421 -7.62 7.77 -5.51
C PHE A 421 -6.60 6.99 -6.32
N SER A 422 -5.69 7.61 -7.08
CA SER A 422 -4.68 6.84 -7.82
C SER A 422 -3.74 6.04 -6.90
N ALA A 423 -3.29 6.65 -5.79
CA ALA A 423 -2.45 5.96 -4.80
C ALA A 423 -3.13 4.77 -4.09
N TYR A 424 -4.47 4.64 -4.15
CA TYR A 424 -5.23 3.63 -3.42
C TYR A 424 -6.25 2.85 -4.25
N SER A 425 -6.57 3.23 -5.49
CA SER A 425 -7.44 2.51 -6.43
C SER A 425 -6.99 1.05 -6.53
N ALA A 426 -5.69 0.88 -6.32
CA ALA A 426 -4.95 -0.32 -6.01
C ALA A 426 -5.60 -1.16 -4.91
N ARG A 427 -5.17 -0.91 -3.67
CA ARG A 427 -5.65 -1.54 -2.44
C ARG A 427 -7.19 -1.55 -2.32
N ILE A 428 -7.88 -0.56 -2.90
CA ILE A 428 -9.36 -0.47 -2.99
C ILE A 428 -9.95 -1.54 -3.90
N THR A 429 -9.60 -1.57 -5.19
CA THR A 429 -10.17 -2.56 -6.11
C THR A 429 -9.68 -3.95 -5.70
N LEU A 430 -8.55 -4.05 -4.98
CA LEU A 430 -8.14 -5.25 -4.27
C LEU A 430 -9.15 -5.72 -3.25
N HIS A 431 -9.57 -4.84 -2.35
CA HIS A 431 -10.59 -5.20 -1.40
C HIS A 431 -11.97 -5.46 -2.05
N GLN A 432 -12.29 -4.83 -3.20
CA GLN A 432 -13.44 -5.23 -4.04
C GLN A 432 -13.28 -6.65 -4.59
N ALA A 433 -12.07 -7.00 -5.05
CA ALA A 433 -11.72 -8.30 -5.58
C ALA A 433 -11.82 -9.40 -4.50
N HIS A 434 -11.29 -9.14 -3.31
CA HIS A 434 -11.46 -10.02 -2.15
C HIS A 434 -12.95 -10.21 -1.79
N LEU A 435 -13.70 -9.10 -1.65
CA LEU A 435 -15.11 -9.14 -1.24
C LEU A 435 -16.00 -9.87 -2.25
N ALA A 436 -15.92 -9.48 -3.54
CA ALA A 436 -16.72 -10.09 -4.59
C ALA A 436 -16.55 -11.61 -4.59
N HIS A 437 -15.33 -12.08 -4.35
CA HIS A 437 -15.02 -13.48 -4.44
C HIS A 437 -15.34 -14.27 -3.17
N ALA A 438 -15.21 -13.68 -1.98
CA ALA A 438 -15.76 -14.24 -0.74
C ALA A 438 -17.30 -14.33 -0.76
N LEU A 439 -17.95 -13.61 -1.67
CA LEU A 439 -19.38 -13.72 -2.04
C LEU A 439 -19.62 -14.64 -3.25
N ALA A 440 -18.63 -15.45 -3.63
CA ALA A 440 -18.63 -16.37 -4.78
C ALA A 440 -18.99 -15.72 -6.14
N GLN A 441 -18.77 -14.40 -6.32
CA GLN A 441 -19.02 -13.68 -7.58
C GLN A 441 -17.89 -13.89 -8.59
N THR A 442 -17.59 -15.15 -8.95
CA THR A 442 -16.45 -15.62 -9.75
C THR A 442 -16.02 -14.68 -10.90
N ASP A 443 -16.92 -14.27 -11.80
CA ASP A 443 -16.54 -13.45 -12.98
C ASP A 443 -16.18 -12.01 -12.61
N ARG A 444 -16.94 -11.40 -11.68
CA ARG A 444 -16.60 -10.08 -11.13
C ARG A 444 -15.32 -10.17 -10.35
N ALA A 445 -15.15 -11.23 -9.57
CA ALA A 445 -13.95 -11.47 -8.82
C ALA A 445 -12.74 -11.69 -9.71
N TRP A 446 -12.88 -12.33 -10.88
CA TRP A 446 -11.82 -12.51 -11.88
C TRP A 446 -11.45 -11.21 -12.58
N LYS A 447 -12.45 -10.43 -12.99
CA LYS A 447 -12.23 -9.11 -13.62
C LYS A 447 -11.67 -8.11 -12.63
N CYS A 448 -12.19 -8.10 -11.40
CA CYS A 448 -11.50 -7.45 -10.31
C CYS A 448 -10.11 -8.05 -10.19
N TYR A 449 -9.89 -9.38 -10.18
CA TYR A 449 -8.58 -10.07 -10.25
C TYR A 449 -7.78 -9.86 -11.57
N GLN A 450 -8.18 -8.87 -12.36
CA GLN A 450 -7.43 -8.27 -13.48
C GLN A 450 -7.40 -6.72 -13.40
N VAL A 451 -8.00 -6.07 -12.37
CA VAL A 451 -8.20 -4.60 -12.15
C VAL A 451 -7.93 -3.98 -10.72
N ALA A 452 -7.29 -4.68 -9.77
CA ALA A 452 -6.21 -4.29 -8.75
C ALA A 452 -4.80 -5.07 -8.28
N ALA A 453 -3.69 -5.81 -8.82
CA ALA A 453 -2.75 -6.21 -10.02
C ALA A 453 -2.03 -5.33 -11.16
N PHE A 454 -2.57 -5.02 -12.36
CA PHE A 454 -1.93 -4.24 -13.48
C PHE A 454 -1.62 -2.71 -13.24
N LEU A 455 -2.41 -1.95 -12.46
CA LEU A 455 -2.19 -0.80 -11.51
C LEU A 455 -1.13 -1.03 -10.39
N SER A 456 -0.47 -2.18 -10.31
CA SER A 456 0.81 -2.30 -9.60
C SER A 456 1.87 -2.98 -10.43
N ARG A 457 1.64 -3.19 -11.75
CA ARG A 457 2.68 -3.68 -12.65
C ARG A 457 3.86 -2.71 -12.56
N LYS A 458 5.05 -3.23 -12.32
CA LYS A 458 6.28 -2.48 -12.55
C LYS A 458 6.30 -2.03 -14.02
N ARG A 459 6.45 -0.74 -14.29
CA ARG A 459 6.63 -0.27 -15.68
C ARG A 459 8.05 -0.48 -16.15
N THR A 460 8.15 -0.84 -17.43
CA THR A 460 9.26 -0.38 -18.24
C THR A 460 9.11 1.13 -18.46
N PRO A 461 10.06 1.99 -18.03
CA PRO A 461 10.01 3.41 -18.38
C PRO A 461 10.01 3.53 -19.91
N SER A 462 8.94 4.10 -20.45
CA SER A 462 8.69 4.10 -21.90
C SER A 462 9.73 4.95 -22.62
N THR A 463 10.27 4.42 -23.73
CA THR A 463 11.40 5.03 -24.47
C THR A 463 11.02 6.35 -25.17
N SER A 464 9.77 6.78 -25.07
CA SER A 464 9.20 7.99 -25.66
C SER A 464 9.87 9.29 -25.18
N THR A 465 10.30 9.36 -23.91
CA THR A 465 10.96 10.57 -23.35
C THR A 465 12.44 10.72 -23.73
N ALA A 466 13.10 9.68 -24.23
CA ALA A 466 14.53 9.72 -24.59
C ALA A 466 14.82 10.48 -25.90
N LEU A 467 13.83 10.58 -26.80
CA LEU A 467 14.01 11.12 -28.16
C LEU A 467 13.72 12.62 -28.31
N THR A 468 12.99 13.23 -27.38
CA THR A 468 12.62 14.67 -27.45
C THR A 468 13.70 15.61 -26.90
N ALA A 469 14.65 15.11 -26.11
CA ALA A 469 15.63 15.94 -25.41
C ALA A 469 16.76 16.54 -26.28
N ASN A 470 16.97 16.05 -27.51
CA ASN A 470 18.17 16.36 -28.31
C ASN A 470 17.91 17.02 -29.68
N THR A 471 16.68 17.43 -30.01
CA THR A 471 16.34 17.98 -31.34
C THR A 471 16.04 19.47 -31.30
N THR A 472 17.08 20.31 -31.27
CA THR A 472 16.99 21.78 -31.30
C THR A 472 16.67 22.35 -32.69
N HIS A 473 15.58 21.89 -33.32
CA HIS A 473 15.11 22.41 -34.61
C HIS A 473 13.71 23.06 -34.53
N PRO A 474 13.59 24.39 -34.76
CA PRO A 474 12.30 25.08 -34.78
C PRO A 474 11.61 24.95 -36.15
N SER A 475 10.98 23.79 -36.42
CA SER A 475 10.27 23.54 -37.69
C SER A 475 8.81 23.11 -37.54
N ARG A 476 7.94 24.12 -37.38
CA ARG A 476 6.66 24.24 -38.10
C ARG A 476 5.71 23.03 -38.14
N SER A 477 5.11 22.73 -36.98
CA SER A 477 3.66 22.49 -36.83
C SER A 477 2.92 21.68 -37.92
N THR A 478 2.69 20.39 -37.65
CA THR A 478 1.50 19.65 -38.13
C THR A 478 0.78 19.04 -36.93
N PRO A 479 -0.50 19.41 -36.65
CA PRO A 479 -1.21 18.93 -35.46
C PRO A 479 -1.77 17.53 -35.70
N ASN A 480 -0.98 16.49 -35.39
CA ASN A 480 -1.42 15.10 -35.54
C ASN A 480 -2.24 14.68 -34.30
N ALA A 481 -3.56 14.77 -34.39
CA ALA A 481 -4.49 14.79 -33.26
C ALA A 481 -4.69 13.47 -32.48
N ASN A 482 -3.89 12.43 -32.76
CA ASN A 482 -4.07 11.08 -32.20
C ASN A 482 -3.06 10.73 -31.07
N ALA A 483 -2.17 11.66 -30.69
CA ALA A 483 -1.13 11.40 -29.68
C ALA A 483 -1.56 11.62 -28.21
N ASN A 484 -2.84 11.91 -27.96
CA ASN A 484 -3.32 12.40 -26.66
C ASN A 484 -3.90 11.31 -25.73
N ASN A 485 -3.77 10.02 -26.08
CA ASN A 485 -4.47 8.91 -25.40
C ASN A 485 -3.53 7.93 -24.65
N GLU A 486 -2.22 8.17 -24.61
CA GLU A 486 -1.25 7.24 -23.98
C GLU A 486 -0.91 7.59 -22.52
N ASP A 487 -1.40 8.73 -22.00
CA ASP A 487 -1.08 9.27 -20.66
C ASP A 487 -2.16 9.01 -19.58
N GLU A 488 -3.31 8.39 -19.89
CA GLU A 488 -4.41 8.14 -18.92
C GLU A 488 -4.22 6.86 -18.07
N ASP A 489 -3.02 6.65 -17.56
CA ASP A 489 -2.64 5.54 -16.67
C ASP A 489 -2.89 6.05 -15.19
N ASP A 490 -3.91 5.56 -14.42
CA ASP A 490 -4.28 5.94 -13.01
C ASP A 490 -4.16 4.77 -11.97
N GLY A 491 -3.42 4.95 -10.86
CA GLY A 491 -3.07 3.87 -9.88
C GLY A 491 -1.68 3.98 -9.21
N CYS A 492 -1.06 2.87 -8.76
CA CYS A 492 0.27 2.91 -8.09
C CYS A 492 1.08 1.59 -8.09
N GLU A 493 2.32 1.63 -8.60
CA GLU A 493 3.27 0.50 -8.50
C GLU A 493 3.47 0.02 -7.05
N ASP A 494 3.31 -1.28 -6.83
CA ASP A 494 3.32 -1.96 -5.51
C ASP A 494 3.53 -3.46 -5.78
N ASP A 495 4.78 -3.93 -5.92
CA ASP A 495 5.02 -5.35 -6.26
C ASP A 495 4.45 -6.29 -5.18
N TRP A 496 4.31 -5.82 -3.93
CA TRP A 496 3.63 -6.61 -2.89
C TRP A 496 2.19 -6.86 -3.27
N VAL A 497 1.44 -5.89 -3.81
CA VAL A 497 0.07 -6.08 -4.30
C VAL A 497 0.05 -6.81 -5.66
N ASN A 498 1.03 -6.62 -6.56
CA ASN A 498 1.08 -7.31 -7.85
C ASN A 498 1.24 -8.83 -7.73
N VAL A 499 2.23 -9.28 -6.94
CA VAL A 499 2.56 -10.70 -6.81
C VAL A 499 1.52 -11.42 -5.98
N SER A 500 1.16 -10.81 -4.85
CA SER A 500 -0.08 -11.04 -4.13
C SER A 500 -1.27 -11.30 -5.05
N ALA A 501 -1.33 -10.58 -6.17
CA ALA A 501 -2.52 -10.55 -6.98
C ALA A 501 -2.66 -11.73 -7.91
N ARG A 502 -1.69 -11.89 -8.79
CA ARG A 502 -1.58 -13.07 -9.64
C ARG A 502 -1.66 -14.36 -8.80
N ALA A 503 -1.15 -14.35 -7.56
CA ALA A 503 -1.18 -15.52 -6.67
C ALA A 503 -2.59 -16.05 -6.40
N GLY A 504 -3.60 -15.17 -6.30
CA GLY A 504 -4.99 -15.60 -6.16
C GLY A 504 -5.82 -15.59 -7.44
N ASP A 505 -5.29 -15.09 -8.56
CA ASP A 505 -5.87 -15.37 -9.87
C ASP A 505 -5.61 -16.85 -10.19
N MET A 506 -4.43 -17.33 -9.77
CA MET A 506 -4.14 -18.75 -9.69
C MET A 506 -5.08 -19.48 -8.72
N TRP A 507 -5.26 -19.01 -7.47
CA TRP A 507 -6.23 -19.63 -6.53
C TRP A 507 -7.64 -19.72 -7.10
N LEU A 508 -8.14 -18.63 -7.71
CA LEU A 508 -9.42 -18.58 -8.41
C LEU A 508 -9.53 -19.68 -9.46
N ARG A 509 -8.55 -19.73 -10.37
CA ARG A 509 -8.55 -20.67 -11.50
C ARG A 509 -8.50 -22.12 -11.00
N ILE A 510 -7.59 -22.47 -10.10
CA ILE A 510 -7.52 -23.83 -9.52
C ILE A 510 -8.83 -24.16 -8.79
N GLY A 511 -9.42 -23.20 -8.09
CA GLY A 511 -10.73 -23.34 -7.47
C GLY A 511 -11.84 -23.64 -8.47
N VAL A 512 -11.86 -22.97 -9.64
CA VAL A 512 -12.83 -23.23 -10.71
C VAL A 512 -12.63 -24.60 -11.37
N LEU A 513 -11.39 -25.08 -11.55
CA LEU A 513 -11.13 -26.41 -12.14
C LEU A 513 -11.75 -27.57 -11.36
N SER A 514 -12.05 -27.38 -10.07
CA SER A 514 -12.76 -28.38 -9.27
C SER A 514 -14.21 -28.68 -9.72
N ALA A 515 -14.80 -27.82 -10.55
CA ALA A 515 -16.13 -28.03 -11.14
C ALA A 515 -16.08 -28.96 -12.37
N ILE A 516 -14.89 -29.33 -12.85
CA ILE A 516 -14.69 -30.33 -13.90
C ILE A 516 -14.83 -31.72 -13.24
N GLU A 517 -15.84 -32.48 -13.65
CA GLU A 517 -16.12 -33.81 -13.11
C GLU A 517 -15.08 -34.84 -13.58
N ASP A 518 -14.65 -34.78 -14.84
CA ASP A 518 -13.58 -35.63 -15.37
C ASP A 518 -12.22 -35.32 -14.73
N GLU A 519 -11.41 -36.35 -14.51
CA GLU A 519 -10.11 -36.22 -13.85
C GLU A 519 -8.93 -36.07 -14.83
N GLU A 520 -9.05 -36.50 -16.10
CA GLU A 520 -8.00 -36.23 -17.11
C GLU A 520 -8.09 -34.77 -17.61
N GLU A 521 -9.28 -34.28 -17.99
CA GLU A 521 -9.52 -32.87 -18.35
C GLU A 521 -9.09 -31.92 -17.21
N ARG A 522 -9.38 -32.28 -15.95
CA ARG A 522 -9.01 -31.47 -14.78
C ARG A 522 -7.51 -31.43 -14.51
N GLU A 523 -6.77 -32.52 -14.72
CA GLU A 523 -5.30 -32.50 -14.60
C GLU A 523 -4.64 -31.79 -15.80
N GLU A 524 -5.18 -31.93 -17.01
CA GLU A 524 -4.70 -31.16 -18.18
C GLU A 524 -4.86 -29.65 -17.96
N ALA A 525 -6.04 -29.21 -17.51
CA ALA A 525 -6.27 -27.82 -17.15
C ALA A 525 -5.39 -27.34 -15.98
N LEU A 526 -5.06 -28.22 -15.02
CA LEU A 526 -4.16 -27.91 -13.91
C LEU A 526 -2.69 -27.81 -14.36
N GLU A 527 -2.27 -28.59 -15.35
CA GLU A 527 -0.93 -28.51 -15.97
C GLU A 527 -0.70 -27.14 -16.62
N VAL A 528 -1.71 -26.59 -17.30
CA VAL A 528 -1.67 -25.23 -17.87
C VAL A 528 -1.47 -24.15 -16.79
N LEU A 529 -2.00 -24.36 -15.58
CA LEU A 529 -1.82 -23.46 -14.44
C LEU A 529 -0.48 -23.67 -13.70
N ARG A 530 0.15 -24.84 -13.83
CA ARG A 530 1.30 -25.26 -13.01
C ARG A 530 2.53 -24.37 -13.24
N ILE A 531 2.86 -24.04 -14.49
CA ILE A 531 4.02 -23.18 -14.81
C ILE A 531 3.84 -21.76 -14.21
N PRO A 532 2.82 -20.95 -14.61
CA PRO A 532 2.67 -19.60 -14.08
C PRO A 532 2.41 -19.57 -12.57
N GLY A 533 1.74 -20.59 -12.02
CA GLY A 533 1.52 -20.70 -10.58
C GLY A 533 2.81 -20.90 -9.79
N MET A 534 3.78 -21.67 -10.31
CA MET A 534 5.10 -21.85 -9.71
C MET A 534 5.99 -20.60 -9.83
N GLU A 535 5.87 -19.84 -10.93
CA GLU A 535 6.54 -18.53 -11.08
C GLU A 535 6.05 -17.55 -9.99
N ILE A 536 4.74 -17.41 -9.83
CA ILE A 536 4.15 -16.53 -8.81
C ILE A 536 4.50 -17.01 -7.39
N ALA A 537 4.53 -18.33 -7.14
CA ALA A 537 4.92 -18.89 -5.85
C ALA A 537 6.39 -18.58 -5.50
N LYS A 538 7.28 -18.51 -6.51
CA LYS A 538 8.68 -18.09 -6.35
C LYS A 538 8.78 -16.59 -6.07
N GLU A 539 8.06 -15.74 -6.80
CA GLU A 539 8.01 -14.29 -6.56
C GLU A 539 7.51 -13.96 -5.14
N CYS A 540 6.56 -14.76 -4.62
CA CYS A 540 6.05 -14.63 -3.27
C CYS A 540 7.12 -14.81 -2.17
N GLU A 541 8.23 -15.51 -2.42
CA GLU A 541 9.24 -15.79 -1.38
C GLU A 541 10.00 -14.55 -0.90
N GLY A 542 10.18 -13.55 -1.77
CA GLY A 542 10.89 -12.30 -1.44
C GLY A 542 10.04 -11.30 -0.67
N LEU A 543 8.72 -11.38 -0.79
CA LEU A 543 7.75 -10.34 -0.39
C LEU A 543 7.13 -10.57 1.00
N GLY A 544 7.96 -11.06 1.93
CA GLY A 544 7.65 -11.21 3.35
C GLY A 544 6.96 -12.52 3.70
N GLY A 545 6.93 -12.85 5.00
CA GLY A 545 6.45 -14.13 5.53
C GLY A 545 5.00 -14.46 5.16
N THR A 546 4.15 -13.45 4.97
CA THR A 546 2.76 -13.63 4.53
C THR A 546 2.69 -14.19 3.11
N LEU A 547 3.39 -13.56 2.15
CA LEU A 547 3.38 -14.06 0.78
C LEU A 547 4.20 -15.33 0.64
N LYS A 548 5.33 -15.46 1.35
CA LYS A 548 6.04 -16.74 1.42
C LYS A 548 5.17 -17.89 1.93
N THR A 549 4.24 -17.63 2.85
CA THR A 549 3.20 -18.60 3.25
C THR A 549 2.26 -18.90 2.09
N VAL A 550 1.69 -17.88 1.42
CA VAL A 550 0.78 -18.06 0.27
C VAL A 550 1.45 -18.85 -0.86
N GLY A 551 2.69 -18.54 -1.22
CA GLY A 551 3.49 -19.25 -2.21
C GLY A 551 3.72 -20.71 -1.82
N ALA A 552 4.03 -20.99 -0.56
CA ALA A 552 4.16 -22.37 -0.08
C ALA A 552 2.84 -23.16 -0.18
N VAL A 553 1.68 -22.58 0.18
CA VAL A 553 0.39 -23.28 0.01
C VAL A 553 0.04 -23.44 -1.48
N LEU A 554 0.40 -22.47 -2.34
CA LEU A 554 0.17 -22.54 -3.79
C LEU A 554 1.01 -23.66 -4.43
N THR A 555 2.31 -23.73 -4.13
CA THR A 555 3.17 -24.85 -4.54
C THR A 555 2.65 -26.19 -4.06
N ALA A 556 2.13 -26.26 -2.82
CA ALA A 556 1.53 -27.49 -2.30
C ALA A 556 0.27 -27.93 -3.08
N CYS A 557 -0.49 -26.99 -3.64
CA CYS A 557 -1.71 -27.28 -4.41
C CYS A 557 -1.43 -27.55 -5.90
N LEU A 558 -0.25 -27.16 -6.40
CA LEU A 558 0.20 -27.44 -7.77
C LEU A 558 1.08 -28.70 -7.86
N ALA A 559 1.68 -29.15 -6.77
CA ALA A 559 2.52 -30.35 -6.74
C ALA A 559 1.75 -31.64 -7.06
N LYS A 560 2.32 -32.51 -7.91
CA LYS A 560 1.79 -33.86 -8.16
C LYS A 560 2.10 -34.83 -7.03
N GLU A 561 3.24 -34.64 -6.36
CA GLU A 561 3.74 -35.56 -5.33
C GLU A 561 3.18 -35.25 -3.93
N PHE A 562 2.67 -36.28 -3.27
CA PHE A 562 2.19 -36.22 -1.88
C PHE A 562 3.28 -35.74 -0.89
N LEU A 563 4.53 -36.18 -1.06
CA LEU A 563 5.63 -35.79 -0.16
C LEU A 563 6.03 -34.32 -0.33
N VAL A 564 6.02 -33.80 -1.56
CA VAL A 564 6.25 -32.38 -1.87
C VAL A 564 5.13 -31.53 -1.27
N THR A 565 3.87 -31.88 -1.56
CA THR A 565 2.65 -31.28 -0.99
C THR A 565 2.73 -31.17 0.54
N LYS A 566 3.01 -32.29 1.21
CA LYS A 566 3.13 -32.40 2.67
C LYS A 566 4.28 -31.57 3.24
N THR A 567 5.37 -31.41 2.50
CA THR A 567 6.53 -30.60 2.90
C THR A 567 6.21 -29.11 2.84
N HIS A 568 5.61 -28.65 1.75
CA HIS A 568 5.23 -27.24 1.60
C HIS A 568 4.09 -26.83 2.56
N LEU A 569 3.08 -27.69 2.80
CA LEU A 569 2.05 -27.42 3.82
C LEU A 569 2.65 -27.33 5.24
N ARG A 570 3.66 -28.13 5.57
CA ARG A 570 4.37 -28.05 6.86
C ARG A 570 5.14 -26.74 7.01
N ALA A 571 5.84 -26.30 5.95
CA ALA A 571 6.53 -25.01 5.95
C ALA A 571 5.53 -23.85 6.10
N ALA A 572 4.41 -23.88 5.38
CA ALA A 572 3.35 -22.90 5.51
C ALA A 572 2.74 -22.89 6.93
N LEU A 573 2.54 -24.06 7.56
CA LEU A 573 2.03 -24.18 8.93
C LEU A 573 3.00 -23.58 9.97
N GLN A 574 4.31 -23.71 9.76
CA GLN A 574 5.33 -23.08 10.60
C GLN A 574 5.27 -21.55 10.45
N LEU A 575 5.31 -21.03 9.23
CA LEU A 575 5.27 -19.59 8.93
C LEU A 575 3.98 -18.93 9.47
N THR A 576 2.81 -19.49 9.19
CA THR A 576 1.53 -18.94 9.67
C THR A 576 1.40 -18.96 11.20
N SER A 577 2.04 -19.93 11.86
CA SER A 577 2.03 -20.04 13.33
C SER A 577 2.99 -19.06 13.98
N ALA A 578 4.19 -18.87 13.41
CA ALA A 578 5.12 -17.81 13.81
C ALA A 578 4.51 -16.41 13.61
N ALA A 579 3.77 -16.21 12.52
CA ALA A 579 3.12 -14.94 12.17
C ALA A 579 1.83 -14.66 12.97
N GLY A 580 1.34 -15.62 13.77
CA GLY A 580 0.08 -15.49 14.50
C GLY A 580 -1.16 -15.35 13.61
N ASP A 581 -1.08 -15.69 12.32
CA ASP A 581 -2.20 -15.62 11.39
C ASP A 581 -3.11 -16.84 11.56
N ASN A 582 -4.15 -16.67 12.38
CA ASN A 582 -5.15 -17.71 12.61
C ASN A 582 -6.03 -18.00 11.39
N HIS A 583 -6.26 -17.02 10.49
CA HIS A 583 -7.11 -17.22 9.33
C HIS A 583 -6.44 -18.16 8.33
N MET A 584 -5.19 -17.87 7.97
CA MET A 584 -4.37 -18.73 7.12
C MET A 584 -4.06 -20.09 7.80
N ARG A 585 -3.86 -20.10 9.14
CA ARG A 585 -3.64 -21.34 9.90
C ARG A 585 -4.83 -22.31 9.88
N ALA A 586 -6.07 -21.83 10.00
CA ALA A 586 -7.26 -22.69 9.97
C ALA A 586 -7.39 -23.45 8.64
N LEU A 587 -7.12 -22.75 7.53
CA LEU A 587 -7.04 -23.31 6.18
C LEU A 587 -5.90 -24.33 6.05
N ILE A 588 -4.68 -23.99 6.45
CA ILE A 588 -3.52 -24.90 6.31
C ILE A 588 -3.72 -26.17 7.13
N LEU A 589 -4.27 -26.06 8.35
CA LEU A 589 -4.68 -27.23 9.14
C LEU A 589 -5.73 -28.08 8.40
N SER A 590 -6.71 -27.46 7.75
CA SER A 590 -7.74 -28.15 6.96
C SER A 590 -7.14 -28.94 5.78
N LEU A 591 -6.21 -28.32 5.02
CA LEU A 591 -5.46 -28.99 3.94
C LEU A 591 -4.60 -30.15 4.45
N ILE A 592 -3.92 -29.98 5.59
CA ILE A 592 -3.09 -31.03 6.20
C ILE A 592 -3.93 -32.19 6.73
N ALA A 593 -5.09 -31.92 7.34
CA ALA A 593 -5.98 -32.95 7.85
C ALA A 593 -6.40 -33.93 6.76
N GLU A 594 -6.66 -33.44 5.55
CA GLU A 594 -7.07 -34.27 4.42
C GLU A 594 -5.99 -35.27 4.00
N GLN A 595 -4.73 -34.83 4.01
CA GLN A 595 -3.58 -35.70 3.74
C GLN A 595 -3.39 -36.79 4.81
N TYR A 596 -4.10 -36.69 5.94
CA TYR A 596 -4.21 -37.74 6.96
C TYR A 596 -5.56 -38.47 6.98
N LEU A 597 -6.60 -37.99 6.27
CA LEU A 597 -7.96 -38.55 6.30
C LEU A 597 -8.00 -40.05 5.96
N HIS A 598 -7.08 -40.51 5.11
CA HIS A 598 -6.94 -41.92 4.69
C HIS A 598 -5.75 -42.67 5.33
N THR A 599 -4.88 -41.99 6.09
CA THR A 599 -3.63 -42.58 6.61
C THR A 599 -3.49 -42.52 8.14
N SER A 600 -4.17 -41.60 8.82
CA SER A 600 -4.24 -41.51 10.29
C SER A 600 -5.50 -40.72 10.71
N THR A 601 -6.59 -41.43 10.93
CA THR A 601 -7.92 -40.86 11.24
C THR A 601 -7.92 -40.05 12.53
N GLU A 602 -7.28 -40.53 13.59
CA GLU A 602 -7.17 -39.84 14.89
C GLU A 602 -6.40 -38.51 14.77
N HIS A 603 -5.32 -38.49 13.97
CA HIS A 603 -4.54 -37.29 13.73
C HIS A 603 -5.32 -36.29 12.86
N ALA A 604 -6.02 -36.77 11.82
CA ALA A 604 -6.92 -35.96 11.02
C ALA A 604 -8.04 -35.32 11.87
N GLU A 605 -8.70 -36.09 12.74
CA GLU A 605 -9.74 -35.56 13.64
C GLU A 605 -9.18 -34.51 14.61
N THR A 606 -7.99 -34.73 15.18
CA THR A 606 -7.33 -33.76 16.07
C THR A 606 -7.06 -32.43 15.34
N ILE A 607 -6.60 -32.49 14.09
CA ILE A 607 -6.32 -31.32 13.27
C ILE A 607 -7.63 -30.61 12.84
N LEU A 608 -8.66 -31.35 12.40
CA LEU A 608 -9.97 -30.78 12.06
C LEU A 608 -10.65 -30.10 13.25
N ASN A 609 -10.60 -30.70 14.45
CA ASN A 609 -11.11 -30.09 15.68
C ASN A 609 -10.37 -28.79 16.02
N THR A 610 -9.06 -28.70 15.72
CA THR A 610 -8.28 -27.47 15.91
C THR A 610 -8.67 -26.41 14.87
N ALA A 611 -8.81 -26.80 13.60
CA ALA A 611 -9.25 -25.89 12.53
C ALA A 611 -10.66 -25.33 12.78
N GLU A 612 -11.59 -26.18 13.23
CA GLU A 612 -12.98 -25.80 13.55
C GLU A 612 -13.04 -24.79 14.70
N GLN A 613 -12.25 -24.97 15.77
CA GLN A 613 -12.18 -24.00 16.87
C GLN A 613 -11.73 -22.61 16.40
N ILE A 614 -10.77 -22.55 15.46
CA ILE A 614 -10.29 -21.30 14.89
C ILE A 614 -11.34 -20.70 13.94
N ALA A 615 -11.91 -21.51 13.04
CA ALA A 615 -12.89 -21.08 12.05
C ALA A 615 -14.23 -20.63 12.67
N ALA A 616 -14.63 -21.22 13.81
CA ALA A 616 -15.73 -20.78 14.66
C ALA A 616 -15.41 -19.51 15.47
N GLY A 617 -14.13 -19.21 15.66
CA GLY A 617 -13.63 -18.00 16.32
C GLY A 617 -13.55 -16.78 15.40
N LEU A 618 -13.39 -16.98 14.08
CA LEU A 618 -13.67 -15.97 13.07
C LEU A 618 -15.14 -15.51 13.17
N GLY A 619 -15.45 -14.25 12.87
CA GLY A 619 -16.83 -13.72 12.92
C GLY A 619 -17.55 -13.82 14.27
N ALA A 620 -16.86 -14.24 15.34
CA ALA A 620 -17.46 -14.42 16.66
C ALA A 620 -17.97 -13.07 17.20
N GLN A 621 -19.25 -13.00 17.51
CA GLN A 621 -19.92 -11.76 17.92
C GLN A 621 -19.77 -11.45 19.42
N PRO A 622 -19.75 -10.17 19.83
CA PRO A 622 -19.77 -9.80 21.23
C PRO A 622 -21.00 -10.40 21.93
N LYS A 623 -20.82 -10.96 23.13
CA LYS A 623 -21.97 -11.28 23.99
C LYS A 623 -22.70 -9.97 24.29
N PRO A 624 -24.04 -9.91 24.21
CA PRO A 624 -24.78 -8.79 24.76
C PRO A 624 -24.48 -8.72 26.25
N THR A 625 -23.91 -7.59 26.69
CA THR A 625 -23.72 -7.29 28.11
C THR A 625 -25.06 -6.88 28.69
N ASN A 626 -25.62 -7.70 29.58
CA ASN A 626 -26.87 -7.39 30.27
C ASN A 626 -26.71 -6.22 31.28
N ASP A 627 -25.49 -5.74 31.45
CA ASP A 627 -25.05 -4.70 32.38
C ASP A 627 -25.43 -3.29 31.88
N ALA A 628 -26.73 -3.06 31.68
CA ALA A 628 -27.31 -1.73 31.55
C ALA A 628 -27.78 -1.26 32.94
N PRO A 629 -26.99 -0.43 33.68
CA PRO A 629 -27.23 -0.14 35.08
C PRO A 629 -28.35 0.89 35.27
N GLY A 630 -29.60 0.44 35.22
CA GLY A 630 -30.77 1.29 35.51
C GLY A 630 -32.09 0.56 35.75
N ALA A 631 -32.33 -0.55 35.04
CA ALA A 631 -33.66 -1.20 35.01
C ALA A 631 -33.92 -2.22 36.16
N LYS A 632 -33.69 -1.84 37.43
CA LYS A 632 -34.13 -2.66 38.59
C LYS A 632 -35.63 -2.50 38.92
N GLY A 633 -36.48 -2.49 37.89
CA GLY A 633 -37.94 -2.49 38.03
C GLY A 633 -38.49 -3.92 38.16
N LYS A 634 -39.07 -4.26 39.32
CA LYS A 634 -39.80 -5.54 39.50
C LYS A 634 -41.19 -5.50 38.86
N ALA A 635 -41.25 -5.48 37.53
CA ALA A 635 -42.49 -5.74 36.80
C ALA A 635 -42.64 -7.25 36.55
N LYS A 636 -43.70 -7.87 37.08
CA LYS A 636 -43.99 -9.31 36.95
C LYS A 636 -45.15 -9.49 35.97
N GLU A 637 -44.91 -9.27 34.68
CA GLU A 637 -45.96 -9.24 33.66
C GLU A 637 -45.89 -10.39 32.66
N SER A 638 -47.02 -11.08 32.54
CA SER A 638 -47.67 -11.61 31.33
C SER A 638 -46.81 -12.24 30.20
N PRO A 639 -46.92 -13.57 29.96
CA PRO A 639 -46.43 -14.19 28.73
C PRO A 639 -47.41 -13.89 27.57
N GLY A 640 -47.14 -12.88 26.73
CA GLY A 640 -48.21 -12.33 25.88
C GLY A 640 -47.92 -11.56 24.60
N THR A 641 -46.71 -11.52 24.03
CA THR A 641 -46.52 -11.18 22.59
C THR A 641 -45.17 -11.69 22.05
N ALA A 642 -45.18 -12.21 20.83
CA ALA A 642 -43.97 -12.50 20.05
C ALA A 642 -43.61 -11.31 19.13
N GLU A 643 -42.71 -11.52 18.17
CA GLU A 643 -42.50 -10.64 17.00
C GLU A 643 -41.81 -9.28 17.21
N SER A 644 -40.75 -9.24 18.02
CA SER A 644 -39.63 -8.32 17.75
C SER A 644 -38.25 -8.92 18.08
N LYS A 645 -37.98 -10.15 17.60
CA LYS A 645 -36.61 -10.68 17.57
C LYS A 645 -35.77 -9.88 16.56
N ALA A 646 -35.16 -8.78 17.02
CA ALA A 646 -34.07 -8.15 16.31
C ALA A 646 -33.03 -9.23 15.96
N THR A 647 -32.55 -9.23 14.71
CA THR A 647 -31.65 -10.25 14.18
C THR A 647 -30.32 -10.25 14.92
N GLN A 648 -30.21 -11.10 15.96
CA GLN A 648 -28.91 -11.51 16.48
C GLN A 648 -28.17 -12.16 15.31
N ALA A 649 -27.14 -11.48 14.80
CA ALA A 649 -26.28 -12.02 13.76
C ALA A 649 -25.72 -13.36 14.27
N ASN A 650 -26.07 -14.46 13.59
CA ASN A 650 -25.61 -15.78 13.99
C ASN A 650 -24.08 -15.77 13.94
N GLY A 651 -23.42 -16.00 15.09
CA GLY A 651 -21.97 -16.08 15.19
C GLY A 651 -21.43 -17.37 14.58
N VAL A 652 -21.60 -17.54 13.27
CA VAL A 652 -21.22 -18.72 12.51
C VAL A 652 -19.75 -18.67 12.09
N GLY A 653 -19.16 -17.48 11.98
CA GLY A 653 -17.80 -17.34 11.49
C GLY A 653 -17.67 -17.71 10.01
N ASN A 654 -16.54 -18.30 9.62
CA ASN A 654 -16.31 -18.69 8.23
C ASN A 654 -17.15 -19.94 7.89
N ALA A 655 -18.39 -19.71 7.46
CA ALA A 655 -19.38 -20.77 7.23
C ALA A 655 -18.94 -21.78 6.17
N TYR A 656 -18.25 -21.36 5.11
CA TYR A 656 -17.71 -22.24 4.07
C TYR A 656 -16.65 -23.20 4.63
N LEU A 657 -15.64 -22.67 5.31
CA LEU A 657 -14.55 -23.47 5.88
C LEU A 657 -15.09 -24.44 6.95
N ARG A 658 -15.98 -23.97 7.83
CA ARG A 658 -16.62 -24.82 8.85
C ARG A 658 -17.52 -25.89 8.25
N LEU A 659 -18.25 -25.60 7.18
CA LEU A 659 -19.06 -26.59 6.46
C LEU A 659 -18.18 -27.69 5.88
N TRP A 660 -17.04 -27.33 5.28
CA TRP A 660 -16.07 -28.28 4.75
C TRP A 660 -15.45 -29.14 5.88
N ILE A 661 -14.96 -28.52 6.96
CA ILE A 661 -14.40 -29.24 8.12
C ILE A 661 -15.45 -30.20 8.70
N GLY A 662 -16.68 -29.73 8.89
CA GLY A 662 -17.79 -30.54 9.41
C GLY A 662 -18.19 -31.70 8.51
N GLN A 663 -18.03 -31.60 7.18
CA GLN A 663 -18.24 -32.70 6.24
C GLN A 663 -17.18 -33.80 6.41
N ARG A 664 -15.91 -33.43 6.61
CA ARG A 664 -14.82 -34.38 6.86
C ARG A 664 -14.89 -35.01 8.26
N SER A 665 -15.24 -34.22 9.28
CA SER A 665 -15.52 -34.75 10.63
C SER A 665 -16.73 -35.69 10.66
N LEU A 666 -17.75 -35.47 9.83
CA LEU A 666 -18.88 -36.39 9.67
C LEU A 666 -18.41 -37.73 9.07
N GLU A 667 -17.51 -37.67 8.10
CA GLU A 667 -16.95 -38.86 7.46
C GLU A 667 -16.08 -39.68 8.41
N LEU A 668 -15.18 -39.06 9.17
CA LEU A 668 -14.39 -39.74 10.19
C LEU A 668 -15.27 -40.41 11.25
N LYS A 669 -16.31 -39.73 11.74
CA LYS A 669 -17.25 -40.28 12.74
C LYS A 669 -18.05 -41.47 12.20
N ARG A 670 -18.40 -41.49 10.91
CA ARG A 670 -18.98 -42.66 10.23
C ARG A 670 -17.99 -43.83 10.17
N ARG A 671 -16.74 -43.57 9.76
CA ARG A 671 -15.67 -44.60 9.74
C ARG A 671 -15.38 -45.18 11.13
N ALA A 672 -15.56 -44.38 12.19
CA ALA A 672 -15.38 -44.79 13.59
C ALA A 672 -16.63 -45.41 14.26
N GLY A 673 -17.79 -45.40 13.60
CA GLY A 673 -19.05 -45.93 14.16
C GLY A 673 -19.70 -45.09 15.27
N ASP A 674 -19.31 -43.82 15.46
CA ASP A 674 -19.96 -42.94 16.45
C ASP A 674 -21.26 -42.35 15.89
N GLU A 675 -22.32 -43.15 15.88
CA GLU A 675 -23.67 -42.73 15.46
C GLU A 675 -24.18 -41.49 16.22
N LYS A 676 -23.76 -41.29 17.47
CA LYS A 676 -24.14 -40.11 18.28
C LYS A 676 -23.40 -38.86 17.82
N GLY A 677 -22.13 -38.98 17.42
CA GLY A 677 -21.35 -37.93 16.78
C GLY A 677 -21.82 -37.62 15.37
N VAL A 678 -22.15 -38.65 14.57
CA VAL A 678 -22.72 -38.55 13.22
C VAL A 678 -24.02 -37.74 13.25
N ALA A 679 -24.98 -38.11 14.11
CA ALA A 679 -26.26 -37.39 14.22
C ALA A 679 -26.08 -35.91 14.61
N LYS A 680 -25.19 -35.60 15.57
CA LYS A 680 -24.85 -34.21 15.94
C LYS A 680 -24.22 -33.44 14.79
N GLN A 681 -23.29 -34.08 14.07
CA GLN A 681 -22.56 -33.44 12.97
C GLN A 681 -23.47 -33.16 11.77
N ILE A 682 -24.45 -34.03 11.47
CA ILE A 682 -25.46 -33.78 10.42
C ILE A 682 -26.25 -32.50 10.73
N VAL A 683 -26.76 -32.34 11.95
CA VAL A 683 -27.52 -31.13 12.36
C VAL A 683 -26.66 -29.87 12.27
N MET A 684 -25.38 -29.96 12.65
CA MET A 684 -24.43 -28.85 12.54
C MET A 684 -24.11 -28.49 11.08
N ASN A 685 -23.88 -29.48 10.23
CA ASN A 685 -23.58 -29.30 8.82
C ASN A 685 -24.78 -28.75 8.04
N GLU A 686 -26.01 -29.17 8.37
CA GLU A 686 -27.22 -28.62 7.77
C GLU A 686 -27.40 -27.14 8.13
N LYS A 687 -27.20 -26.75 9.39
CA LYS A 687 -27.18 -25.33 9.76
C LYS A 687 -26.11 -24.55 8.97
N LEU A 688 -24.88 -25.07 8.89
CA LEU A 688 -23.81 -24.43 8.13
C LEU A 688 -24.13 -24.32 6.63
N SER A 689 -24.82 -25.32 6.05
CA SER A 689 -25.31 -25.28 4.67
C SER A 689 -26.38 -24.22 4.47
N GLN A 690 -27.29 -24.02 5.42
CA GLN A 690 -28.31 -22.96 5.35
C GLN A 690 -27.70 -21.55 5.37
N GLU A 691 -26.65 -21.35 6.17
CA GLU A 691 -25.92 -20.08 6.26
C GLU A 691 -25.09 -19.82 4.98
N VAL A 692 -24.44 -20.86 4.42
CA VAL A 692 -23.80 -20.79 3.09
C VAL A 692 -24.82 -20.43 2.00
N LYS A 693 -25.97 -21.11 1.95
CA LYS A 693 -27.09 -20.79 1.03
C LYS A 693 -27.64 -19.37 1.21
N ALA A 694 -27.50 -18.76 2.38
CA ALA A 694 -27.86 -17.36 2.61
C ALA A 694 -26.82 -16.39 2.03
N LEU A 695 -25.52 -16.71 2.14
CA LEU A 695 -24.44 -15.97 1.47
C LEU A 695 -24.54 -16.08 -0.06
N GLU A 696 -24.83 -17.28 -0.59
CA GLU A 696 -25.06 -17.50 -2.03
C GLU A 696 -26.25 -16.67 -2.55
N LYS A 697 -27.31 -16.48 -1.78
CA LYS A 697 -28.43 -15.60 -2.17
C LYS A 697 -28.04 -14.12 -2.27
N ARG A 698 -27.00 -13.67 -1.55
CA ARG A 698 -26.42 -12.32 -1.69
C ARG A 698 -25.74 -12.14 -3.05
N LYS A 699 -25.14 -13.20 -3.63
CA LYS A 699 -24.52 -13.20 -4.97
C LYS A 699 -25.47 -12.66 -6.05
N LEU A 700 -26.75 -13.01 -5.96
CA LEU A 700 -27.79 -12.70 -6.95
C LEU A 700 -28.47 -11.33 -6.75
N GLY A 701 -28.03 -10.52 -5.77
CA GLY A 701 -28.66 -9.22 -5.45
C GLY A 701 -30.08 -9.31 -4.90
N GLN A 702 -30.58 -10.52 -4.62
CA GLN A 702 -31.94 -10.77 -4.10
C GLN A 702 -32.13 -10.28 -2.66
N ILE A 703 -31.04 -10.23 -1.90
CA ILE A 703 -30.98 -9.53 -0.62
C ILE A 703 -30.53 -8.10 -0.92
N PRO A 704 -31.37 -7.06 -0.73
CA PRO A 704 -30.94 -5.69 -0.90
C PRO A 704 -29.86 -5.39 0.14
N SER A 705 -28.69 -4.91 -0.31
CA SER A 705 -27.64 -4.41 0.57
C SER A 705 -28.22 -3.38 1.55
N PRO A 706 -27.79 -3.35 2.83
CA PRO A 706 -28.35 -2.42 3.82
C PRO A 706 -28.23 -1.00 3.29
N LYS A 707 -29.39 -0.37 3.01
CA LYS A 707 -29.46 0.91 2.29
C LYS A 707 -28.50 1.90 2.92
N ILE A 708 -27.44 2.28 2.20
CA ILE A 708 -26.48 3.28 2.65
C ILE A 708 -27.22 4.61 2.72
N THR A 709 -27.68 4.95 3.92
CA THR A 709 -28.50 6.14 4.15
C THR A 709 -27.65 7.36 3.83
N THR A 710 -27.96 8.01 2.71
CA THR A 710 -27.14 9.09 2.12
C THR A 710 -26.94 10.27 3.09
N THR A 711 -27.77 10.33 4.14
CA THR A 711 -27.66 11.18 5.32
C THR A 711 -26.22 11.37 5.79
N CYS A 712 -25.41 10.31 5.96
CA CYS A 712 -24.05 10.43 6.51
C CYS A 712 -23.11 11.26 5.62
N LEU A 713 -23.14 11.03 4.30
CA LEU A 713 -22.33 11.80 3.34
C LEU A 713 -22.84 13.25 3.19
N VAL A 714 -24.16 13.45 3.32
CA VAL A 714 -24.78 14.78 3.24
C VAL A 714 -24.57 15.59 4.52
N THR A 715 -24.47 14.97 5.70
CA THR A 715 -24.19 15.67 6.96
C THR A 715 -22.79 16.26 7.00
N ASP A 716 -21.75 15.50 6.64
CA ASP A 716 -20.38 16.05 6.62
C ASP A 716 -20.25 17.18 5.58
N ALA A 717 -20.84 17.02 4.39
CA ALA A 717 -20.84 18.06 3.36
C ALA A 717 -21.57 19.35 3.82
N ARG A 718 -22.70 19.23 4.51
CA ARG A 718 -23.43 20.40 5.06
C ARG A 718 -22.74 21.04 6.27
N GLN A 719 -22.11 20.23 7.13
CA GLN A 719 -21.37 20.73 8.29
C GLN A 719 -20.03 21.38 7.91
N TRP A 720 -19.47 21.01 6.76
CA TRP A 720 -18.38 21.75 6.11
C TRP A 720 -18.85 23.09 5.53
N GLN A 721 -20.05 23.13 4.93
CA GLN A 721 -20.63 24.39 4.41
C GLN A 721 -21.01 25.38 5.52
N SER A 722 -21.57 24.92 6.65
CA SER A 722 -22.02 25.81 7.75
C SER A 722 -20.89 26.54 8.46
N ASN A 723 -19.64 26.09 8.32
CA ASN A 723 -18.48 26.68 9.00
C ASN A 723 -17.76 27.77 8.16
N ARG A 724 -18.29 28.15 6.99
CA ARG A 724 -17.79 29.30 6.23
C ARG A 724 -18.47 30.59 6.65
N GLY A 725 -17.74 31.46 7.35
CA GLY A 725 -18.08 32.88 7.45
C GLY A 725 -18.04 33.57 6.08
N PRO A 726 -18.72 34.72 5.90
CA PRO A 726 -18.85 35.38 4.60
C PRO A 726 -17.49 35.86 4.08
N SER A 727 -17.08 35.35 2.92
CA SER A 727 -15.81 35.69 2.25
C SER A 727 -16.08 36.27 0.85
N LEU A 728 -15.58 37.48 0.62
CA LEU A 728 -15.76 38.24 -0.62
C LEU A 728 -14.72 37.84 -1.69
N PHE A 729 -14.86 36.66 -2.29
CA PHE A 729 -14.12 36.25 -3.50
C PHE A 729 -15.00 35.32 -4.38
N PRO A 730 -14.76 35.28 -5.71
CA PRO A 730 -15.66 34.61 -6.65
C PRO A 730 -15.69 33.09 -6.44
N THR A 731 -16.86 32.51 -6.67
CA THR A 731 -17.09 31.06 -6.62
C THR A 731 -16.36 30.35 -7.76
N PRO A 732 -15.61 29.26 -7.52
CA PRO A 732 -15.32 28.31 -8.58
C PRO A 732 -16.63 27.70 -9.08
N THR A 733 -16.79 27.53 -10.39
CA THR A 733 -18.00 26.98 -11.01
C THR A 733 -18.21 25.53 -10.59
N PHE A 734 -19.10 25.32 -9.63
CA PHE A 734 -19.44 24.01 -9.09
C PHE A 734 -20.30 23.23 -10.08
N ILE A 735 -19.77 22.12 -10.60
CA ILE A 735 -20.50 21.25 -11.53
C ILE A 735 -21.47 20.37 -10.71
N PRO A 736 -22.78 20.34 -11.03
CA PRO A 736 -23.76 19.57 -10.27
C PRO A 736 -23.56 18.05 -10.45
N PRO A 737 -24.07 17.20 -9.53
CA PRO A 737 -23.91 15.75 -9.62
C PRO A 737 -24.56 15.20 -10.90
N PHE A 738 -23.75 14.57 -11.75
CA PHE A 738 -24.18 14.04 -13.04
C PHE A 738 -25.17 12.88 -12.90
N SER A 739 -26.15 12.85 -13.81
CA SER A 739 -27.17 11.81 -13.88
C SER A 739 -26.87 10.75 -14.94
N GLN A 740 -27.70 9.70 -14.93
CA GLN A 740 -27.63 8.44 -15.68
C GLN A 740 -27.50 8.56 -17.23
N ALA A 741 -27.55 9.76 -17.80
CA ALA A 741 -27.57 10.01 -19.24
C ALA A 741 -26.24 9.71 -19.97
N GLN A 742 -25.08 9.93 -19.34
CA GLN A 742 -23.79 9.75 -20.01
C GLN A 742 -23.45 8.28 -20.32
N TYR A 743 -23.99 7.32 -19.57
CA TYR A 743 -23.81 5.89 -19.86
C TYR A 743 -24.41 5.50 -21.23
N LEU A 744 -25.56 6.09 -21.58
CA LEU A 744 -26.20 5.92 -22.90
C LEU A 744 -25.47 6.68 -24.01
N TYR A 745 -24.79 7.79 -23.69
CA TYR A 745 -23.96 8.51 -24.66
C TYR A 745 -22.70 7.72 -25.04
N VAL A 746 -22.03 7.10 -24.07
CA VAL A 746 -20.86 6.22 -24.31
C VAL A 746 -21.26 4.99 -25.13
N LEU A 747 -22.35 4.30 -24.78
CA LEU A 747 -22.84 3.15 -25.54
C LEU A 747 -23.18 3.50 -27.01
N LYS A 748 -23.84 4.65 -27.25
CA LYS A 748 -24.08 5.12 -28.63
C LYS A 748 -22.80 5.51 -29.38
N ARG A 749 -21.74 5.95 -28.69
CA ARG A 749 -20.44 6.22 -29.32
C ARG A 749 -19.70 4.94 -29.69
N ILE A 750 -19.70 3.93 -28.81
CA ILE A 750 -19.12 2.61 -29.08
C ILE A 750 -19.79 1.96 -30.31
N GLN A 751 -21.12 2.05 -30.41
CA GLN A 751 -21.86 1.54 -31.56
C GLN A 751 -21.54 2.28 -32.88
N GLY A 752 -21.10 3.55 -32.81
CA GLY A 752 -20.64 4.30 -33.98
C GLY A 752 -19.22 3.96 -34.43
N TYR A 753 -18.31 3.63 -33.50
CA TYR A 753 -16.89 3.40 -33.79
C TYR A 753 -16.61 2.18 -34.69
N PHE A 754 -17.46 1.15 -34.63
CA PHE A 754 -17.36 -0.01 -35.54
C PHE A 754 -17.57 0.34 -37.02
N THR A 755 -18.20 1.48 -37.33
CA THR A 755 -18.53 1.88 -38.71
C THR A 755 -17.37 2.55 -39.46
N VAL A 756 -16.32 2.99 -38.76
CA VAL A 756 -15.27 3.87 -39.32
C VAL A 756 -13.99 3.12 -39.69
N ILE A 757 -13.72 1.97 -39.06
CA ILE A 757 -12.44 1.26 -39.22
C ILE A 757 -12.33 0.51 -40.57
N PHE A 758 -13.44 0.26 -41.27
CA PHE A 758 -13.46 -0.46 -42.55
C PHE A 758 -13.29 0.41 -43.81
N SER A 759 -12.97 1.71 -43.69
CA SER A 759 -13.00 2.65 -44.81
C SER A 759 -11.63 3.15 -45.31
N GLN A 760 -10.66 2.26 -45.57
CA GLN A 760 -9.44 2.65 -46.34
C GLN A 760 -8.58 1.54 -47.00
N ASN A 761 -9.18 0.48 -47.56
CA ASN A 761 -8.73 -0.23 -48.79
C ASN A 761 -9.55 -1.54 -48.99
N PRO A 762 -10.44 -1.63 -50.00
CA PRO A 762 -11.25 -2.82 -50.20
C PRO A 762 -10.51 -3.89 -51.03
N ILE A 763 -9.95 -4.92 -50.37
CA ILE A 763 -9.64 -6.18 -51.05
C ILE A 763 -10.97 -6.92 -51.26
N MET A 764 -11.68 -6.58 -52.34
CA MET A 764 -12.95 -7.21 -52.67
C MET A 764 -12.73 -8.66 -53.12
N LEU A 765 -13.03 -9.61 -52.23
CA LEU A 765 -13.17 -11.03 -52.55
C LEU A 765 -14.49 -11.34 -53.29
N ALA A 766 -14.84 -10.48 -54.25
CA ALA A 766 -15.89 -10.77 -55.21
C ALA A 766 -15.49 -11.98 -56.06
N CYS A 767 -16.37 -12.97 -56.20
CA CYS A 767 -16.13 -14.08 -57.11
C CYS A 767 -16.09 -13.55 -58.55
N ARG A 768 -14.89 -13.48 -59.15
CA ARG A 768 -14.62 -12.97 -60.51
C ARG A 768 -15.48 -13.57 -61.63
N SER A 769 -16.18 -14.68 -61.37
CA SER A 769 -17.22 -15.19 -62.25
C SER A 769 -18.55 -14.46 -62.07
N CYS A 770 -19.20 -14.55 -60.89
CA CYS A 770 -20.62 -14.22 -60.76
C CYS A 770 -20.94 -12.77 -60.35
N GLY A 771 -19.96 -11.96 -59.92
CA GLY A 771 -20.14 -10.51 -59.74
C GLY A 771 -21.26 -10.12 -58.76
N VAL A 772 -21.47 -10.90 -57.70
CA VAL A 772 -22.39 -10.54 -56.60
C VAL A 772 -21.58 -9.89 -55.49
N GLU A 773 -21.90 -8.64 -55.22
CA GLU A 773 -21.46 -7.88 -54.03
C GLU A 773 -22.66 -7.80 -53.04
N ASP A 774 -22.38 -7.42 -51.78
CA ASP A 774 -23.28 -7.45 -50.61
C ASP A 774 -23.81 -8.84 -50.16
N CYS A 775 -23.03 -9.50 -49.30
CA CYS A 775 -23.49 -10.49 -48.31
C CYS A 775 -22.55 -10.43 -47.09
N LEU A 776 -22.98 -9.80 -45.99
CA LEU A 776 -22.12 -9.57 -44.81
C LEU A 776 -22.14 -10.68 -43.75
N ASP A 777 -23.00 -11.70 -43.90
CA ASP A 777 -22.95 -12.93 -43.10
C ASP A 777 -22.79 -14.16 -44.01
N LEU A 778 -21.57 -14.72 -44.01
CA LEU A 778 -21.16 -15.80 -44.91
C LEU A 778 -21.49 -17.22 -44.42
N ARG A 779 -22.20 -17.35 -43.29
CA ARG A 779 -22.54 -18.67 -42.69
C ARG A 779 -23.94 -19.19 -43.06
N ASP A 780 -24.88 -18.30 -43.36
CA ASP A 780 -26.30 -18.67 -43.56
C ASP A 780 -26.76 -18.67 -45.03
N VAL A 781 -25.84 -18.54 -46.00
CA VAL A 781 -26.17 -18.62 -47.43
C VAL A 781 -26.23 -20.10 -47.88
N PRO A 782 -27.40 -20.65 -48.24
CA PRO A 782 -27.50 -22.06 -48.63
C PRO A 782 -26.73 -22.34 -49.94
N VAL A 783 -25.87 -23.36 -49.90
CA VAL A 783 -24.89 -23.69 -50.97
C VAL A 783 -25.56 -24.32 -52.20
N GLY A 784 -26.32 -23.51 -52.96
CA GLY A 784 -27.09 -23.99 -54.13
C GLY A 784 -27.38 -22.99 -55.26
N GLN A 785 -27.18 -21.68 -55.09
CA GLN A 785 -27.64 -20.68 -56.07
C GLN A 785 -26.53 -19.79 -56.67
N CYS A 786 -25.53 -20.41 -57.31
CA CYS A 786 -24.64 -19.69 -58.22
C CYS A 786 -25.42 -19.27 -59.48
N LYS A 787 -25.81 -17.98 -59.57
CA LYS A 787 -26.69 -17.44 -60.63
C LYS A 787 -26.22 -17.70 -62.08
N LEU A 788 -24.93 -17.92 -62.31
CA LEU A 788 -24.36 -18.14 -63.64
C LEU A 788 -24.59 -19.53 -64.26
N ARG A 789 -24.87 -20.57 -63.47
CA ARG A 789 -24.95 -21.96 -63.98
C ARG A 789 -26.21 -22.72 -63.58
N LYS A 790 -27.35 -22.02 -63.46
CA LYS A 790 -28.70 -22.58 -63.24
C LYS A 790 -28.75 -23.71 -62.20
N GLY A 791 -28.13 -23.50 -61.04
CA GLY A 791 -28.14 -24.46 -59.91
C GLY A 791 -26.97 -25.45 -59.84
N SER A 792 -26.02 -25.43 -60.78
CA SER A 792 -24.76 -26.20 -60.64
C SER A 792 -23.64 -25.35 -60.02
N LYS A 793 -22.82 -25.97 -59.17
CA LYS A 793 -21.69 -25.31 -58.49
C LYS A 793 -20.62 -24.91 -59.51
N CYS A 794 -19.95 -23.77 -59.30
CA CYS A 794 -18.80 -23.40 -60.13
C CYS A 794 -17.54 -24.16 -59.67
N GLY A 795 -16.52 -24.25 -60.53
CA GLY A 795 -15.30 -25.01 -60.24
C GLY A 795 -14.58 -24.57 -58.95
N SER A 796 -14.60 -23.26 -58.64
CA SER A 796 -14.03 -22.75 -57.39
C SER A 796 -14.80 -23.18 -56.15
N CYS A 797 -16.14 -23.16 -56.17
CA CYS A 797 -16.94 -23.65 -55.05
C CYS A 797 -16.81 -25.17 -54.86
N PHE A 798 -16.70 -25.93 -55.96
CA PHE A 798 -16.46 -27.37 -55.90
C PHE A 798 -15.05 -27.71 -55.37
N ALA A 799 -14.03 -26.91 -55.71
CA ALA A 799 -12.68 -27.08 -55.18
C ALA A 799 -12.58 -26.73 -53.68
N ILE A 800 -13.33 -25.72 -53.21
CA ILE A 800 -13.44 -25.40 -51.78
C ILE A 800 -14.16 -26.54 -51.04
N GLU A 801 -15.31 -27.01 -51.55
CA GLU A 801 -16.05 -28.13 -50.96
C GLU A 801 -15.22 -29.43 -50.89
N LEU A 802 -14.37 -29.69 -51.89
CA LEU A 802 -13.43 -30.82 -51.87
C LEU A 802 -12.35 -30.65 -50.80
N LEU A 803 -11.79 -29.43 -50.66
CA LEU A 803 -10.78 -29.11 -49.66
C LEU A 803 -11.35 -29.16 -48.23
N ASP A 804 -12.58 -28.68 -48.02
CA ASP A 804 -13.27 -28.78 -46.73
C ASP A 804 -13.51 -30.26 -46.35
N ALA A 805 -13.85 -31.12 -47.31
CA ALA A 805 -13.97 -32.56 -47.10
C ALA A 805 -12.62 -33.24 -46.78
N GLU A 806 -11.52 -32.83 -47.44
CA GLU A 806 -10.16 -33.28 -47.11
C GLU A 806 -9.74 -32.84 -45.69
N ILE A 807 -10.13 -31.63 -45.26
CA ILE A 807 -9.88 -31.10 -43.92
C ILE A 807 -10.64 -31.90 -42.84
N GLU A 808 -11.92 -32.24 -43.05
CA GLU A 808 -12.65 -33.10 -42.10
C GLU A 808 -12.10 -34.53 -42.06
N ALA A 809 -11.75 -35.13 -43.20
CA ALA A 809 -11.10 -36.45 -43.23
C ALA A 809 -9.74 -36.44 -42.48
N ALA A 810 -8.99 -35.34 -42.56
CA ALA A 810 -7.75 -35.16 -41.81
C ALA A 810 -8.02 -35.03 -40.29
N LYS A 811 -9.09 -34.33 -39.88
CA LYS A 811 -9.51 -34.24 -38.46
C LYS A 811 -9.95 -35.58 -37.90
N GLU A 812 -10.76 -36.35 -38.62
CA GLU A 812 -11.16 -37.71 -38.20
C GLU A 812 -9.94 -38.64 -38.07
N THR A 813 -9.00 -38.55 -39.01
CA THR A 813 -7.73 -39.30 -38.95
C THR A 813 -6.90 -38.92 -37.72
N LEU A 814 -6.76 -37.61 -37.43
CA LEU A 814 -6.10 -37.12 -36.23
C LEU A 814 -6.80 -37.59 -34.95
N ALA A 815 -8.12 -37.50 -34.87
CA ALA A 815 -8.89 -37.98 -33.72
C ALA A 815 -8.70 -39.49 -33.49
N CYS A 816 -8.65 -40.30 -34.56
CA CYS A 816 -8.37 -41.72 -34.46
C CYS A 816 -6.92 -42.01 -34.02
N LEU A 817 -5.94 -41.22 -34.47
CA LEU A 817 -4.54 -41.34 -34.04
C LEU A 817 -4.36 -40.92 -32.58
N PHE A 818 -4.98 -39.83 -32.14
CA PHE A 818 -5.03 -39.44 -30.73
C PHE A 818 -5.66 -40.55 -29.89
N LYS A 819 -6.85 -41.06 -30.26
CA LYS A 819 -7.50 -42.15 -29.53
C LYS A 819 -6.59 -43.38 -29.39
N LYS A 820 -5.89 -43.77 -30.46
CA LYS A 820 -4.92 -44.88 -30.43
C LYS A 820 -3.71 -44.58 -29.54
N HIS A 821 -3.20 -43.35 -29.55
CA HIS A 821 -2.14 -42.89 -28.64
C HIS A 821 -2.59 -42.93 -27.18
N PHE A 822 -3.83 -42.50 -26.86
CA PHE A 822 -4.39 -42.60 -25.52
C PHE A 822 -4.55 -44.05 -25.06
N THR A 823 -5.00 -44.98 -25.92
CA THR A 823 -5.04 -46.42 -25.56
C THR A 823 -3.66 -46.96 -25.22
N LEU A 824 -2.65 -46.70 -26.06
CA LEU A 824 -1.26 -47.13 -25.83
C LEU A 824 -0.61 -46.45 -24.61
N LYS A 825 -1.05 -45.23 -24.25
CA LYS A 825 -0.65 -44.51 -23.02
C LYS A 825 -1.28 -45.12 -21.77
N ALA A 826 -2.55 -45.54 -21.84
CA ALA A 826 -3.26 -46.20 -20.74
C ALA A 826 -2.67 -47.59 -20.44
N GLU A 827 -2.43 -48.40 -21.47
CA GLU A 827 -1.78 -49.72 -21.37
C GLU A 827 -0.40 -49.65 -20.68
N ARG A 828 0.30 -48.50 -20.78
CA ARG A 828 1.62 -48.29 -20.16
C ARG A 828 1.59 -47.80 -18.70
N ASN A 829 0.42 -47.47 -18.15
CA ASN A 829 0.31 -46.83 -16.82
C ASN A 829 -0.23 -47.75 -15.71
N HIS A 830 -0.68 -48.97 -16.03
CA HIS A 830 -1.34 -49.85 -15.06
C HIS A 830 -0.43 -50.51 -13.99
N GLU A 831 0.89 -50.33 -14.05
CA GLU A 831 1.83 -50.92 -13.08
C GLU A 831 2.33 -49.95 -11.98
N HIS A 832 1.91 -48.67 -11.98
CA HIS A 832 2.43 -47.66 -11.05
C HIS A 832 1.39 -46.92 -10.20
N ASP A 833 1.02 -47.64 -9.12
CA ASP A 833 0.67 -47.13 -7.78
C ASP A 833 -0.72 -46.50 -7.54
N SER A 834 -1.09 -46.44 -6.26
CA SER A 834 -2.36 -45.96 -5.72
C SER A 834 -2.13 -45.07 -4.49
N PHE A 835 -3.08 -44.19 -4.18
CA PHE A 835 -3.01 -43.21 -3.06
C PHE A 835 -1.98 -42.07 -3.22
N SER A 836 -2.18 -41.15 -4.17
CA SER A 836 -1.66 -39.78 -4.02
C SER A 836 -2.52 -38.72 -4.70
N ARG A 837 -3.10 -37.81 -3.89
CA ARG A 837 -3.61 -36.47 -4.28
C ARG A 837 -4.11 -35.70 -3.04
N LEU A 838 -4.18 -34.37 -3.16
CA LEU A 838 -5.15 -33.56 -2.41
C LEU A 838 -6.48 -33.63 -3.18
N PRO A 839 -7.62 -34.01 -2.58
CA PRO A 839 -8.90 -33.91 -3.26
C PRO A 839 -9.20 -32.44 -3.60
N PRO A 840 -9.52 -32.11 -4.86
CA PRO A 840 -9.65 -30.72 -5.33
C PRO A 840 -10.79 -29.94 -4.63
N GLU A 841 -11.72 -30.62 -3.93
CA GLU A 841 -12.83 -30.02 -3.19
C GLU A 841 -12.42 -29.06 -2.06
N ILE A 842 -11.15 -29.05 -1.62
CA ILE A 842 -10.64 -28.04 -0.67
C ILE A 842 -10.26 -26.76 -1.40
N ILE A 843 -9.51 -26.90 -2.49
CA ILE A 843 -9.04 -25.76 -3.29
C ILE A 843 -10.25 -25.11 -4.00
N SER A 844 -11.21 -25.93 -4.41
CA SER A 844 -12.58 -25.54 -4.77
C SER A 844 -13.20 -24.53 -3.80
N ARG A 845 -13.47 -24.96 -2.56
CA ARG A 845 -14.46 -24.33 -1.69
C ARG A 845 -13.89 -23.25 -0.77
N VAL A 846 -12.57 -23.10 -0.73
CA VAL A 846 -11.91 -21.99 -0.01
C VAL A 846 -11.28 -20.98 -0.97
N PHE A 847 -10.97 -21.36 -2.22
CA PHE A 847 -10.12 -20.57 -3.10
C PHE A 847 -10.72 -20.17 -4.45
N VAL A 848 -11.98 -20.54 -4.72
CA VAL A 848 -12.93 -19.59 -5.34
C VAL A 848 -13.24 -18.47 -4.32
N SER A 849 -12.19 -17.78 -3.88
CA SER A 849 -12.17 -16.56 -3.05
C SER A 849 -10.82 -15.84 -3.19
N CYS A 850 -10.87 -14.72 -3.94
CA CYS A 850 -9.91 -13.63 -4.26
C CYS A 850 -9.11 -13.89 -5.63
N ARG A 851 -8.31 -13.08 -6.44
CA ARG A 851 -6.87 -10.56 -6.67
C ARG A 851 -6.14 -9.82 -8.08
N PRO A 852 -5.80 -8.47 -8.26
CA PRO A 852 -6.33 -7.40 -9.29
C PRO A 852 -5.60 -6.55 -10.66
N GLU A 853 -5.20 -5.23 -11.24
CA GLU A 853 -4.99 -3.56 -11.26
C GLU A 853 -5.04 -2.92 -12.78
N GLU A 854 -4.91 -1.71 -13.50
CA GLU A 854 -4.54 -0.16 -13.74
C GLU A 854 -3.04 0.30 -14.21
N PRO A 855 -2.10 1.35 -13.86
CA PRO A 855 -1.83 2.54 -12.88
C PRO A 855 -1.42 3.98 -13.38
N TYR A 856 -1.29 5.18 -12.70
CA TYR A 856 -0.18 5.85 -11.92
C TYR A 856 -0.43 7.20 -11.08
N ILE A 857 0.64 8.01 -10.78
CA ILE A 857 0.83 9.22 -9.89
C ILE A 857 1.29 10.51 -10.66
N SER A 858 1.70 11.75 -10.19
CA SER A 858 2.37 12.38 -8.99
C SER A 858 2.37 13.98 -9.10
N ARG A 859 3.10 14.93 -8.45
CA ARG A 859 4.06 15.11 -7.30
C ARG A 859 4.30 16.62 -6.87
N SER A 860 4.54 16.90 -5.56
CA SER A 860 5.51 17.85 -4.91
C SER A 860 5.47 19.42 -4.85
N THR A 861 6.20 19.96 -3.84
CA THR A 861 6.47 21.37 -3.46
C THR A 861 8.00 21.72 -3.49
N PRO A 862 8.83 22.12 -2.47
CA PRO A 862 8.70 22.45 -1.02
C PRO A 862 8.73 23.97 -0.66
N GLN A 863 9.54 24.62 0.22
CA GLN A 863 11.00 24.54 0.51
C GLN A 863 11.51 24.66 1.99
N LEU A 864 11.62 25.88 2.56
CA LEU A 864 12.65 26.32 3.57
C LEU A 864 12.14 27.48 4.48
N TRP A 865 12.79 28.01 5.54
CA TRP A 865 14.13 27.98 6.21
C TRP A 865 15.02 26.72 6.10
N THR A 866 16.34 26.85 6.33
CA THR A 866 17.29 25.69 6.43
C THR A 866 17.12 24.80 7.66
N TYR A 867 15.97 24.14 7.68
CA TYR A 867 15.76 22.87 8.35
C TYR A 867 16.10 21.73 7.41
N VAL A 868 16.81 20.74 7.96
CA VAL A 868 16.81 19.39 7.41
C VAL A 868 15.49 18.76 7.83
N ASN A 869 14.71 18.30 6.87
CA ASN A 869 13.42 17.69 7.10
C ASN A 869 13.51 16.16 6.86
N ILE A 870 13.57 15.37 7.94
CA ILE A 870 13.67 13.91 7.88
C ILE A 870 12.26 13.32 7.73
N ASN A 871 11.66 13.57 6.57
CA ASN A 871 10.27 13.22 6.27
C ASN A 871 10.14 11.82 5.64
N ILE A 872 9.04 11.12 5.93
CA ILE A 872 8.82 9.69 5.65
C ILE A 872 7.73 9.52 4.58
N ASP A 873 8.00 8.80 3.49
CA ASP A 873 7.02 8.39 2.46
C ASP A 873 7.37 7.00 1.87
N ASP A 874 6.49 6.46 1.03
CA ASP A 874 6.27 5.01 0.80
C ASP A 874 7.30 4.25 -0.08
N PRO A 875 7.47 2.91 0.08
CA PRO A 875 8.44 2.10 -0.68
C PRO A 875 7.88 0.90 -1.52
N ALA A 876 8.41 0.67 -2.72
CA ALA A 876 8.31 -0.57 -3.54
C ALA A 876 9.19 -0.49 -4.82
N SER A 877 9.87 -1.52 -5.37
CA SER A 877 10.53 -2.73 -4.81
C SER A 877 11.45 -3.43 -5.87
N LEU A 878 12.28 -4.38 -5.42
CA LEU A 878 13.39 -5.10 -6.12
C LEU A 878 12.98 -6.54 -6.55
N GLU A 879 13.76 -7.37 -7.27
CA GLU A 879 15.12 -7.25 -7.86
C GLU A 879 15.12 -7.68 -9.37
N SER A 880 15.85 -8.63 -10.01
CA SER A 880 16.92 -9.60 -9.65
C SER A 880 17.77 -10.04 -10.88
N ASN A 881 19.02 -10.49 -10.64
CA ASN A 881 19.96 -11.22 -11.55
C ASN A 881 20.59 -10.47 -12.75
N GLY A 882 21.88 -10.64 -13.06
CA GLY A 882 22.95 -11.36 -12.36
C GLY A 882 24.20 -11.55 -13.25
N PHE A 883 25.41 -11.69 -12.68
CA PHE A 883 26.62 -11.97 -13.47
C PHE A 883 27.63 -12.88 -12.74
N GLN A 884 28.48 -13.54 -13.53
CA GLN A 884 29.48 -14.53 -13.09
C GLN A 884 30.82 -13.88 -12.68
N ASN A 885 31.67 -14.70 -12.04
CA ASN A 885 32.98 -14.39 -11.48
C ASN A 885 33.89 -13.49 -12.34
N GLY A 886 34.62 -12.60 -11.65
CA GLY A 886 35.80 -11.87 -12.12
C GLY A 886 36.65 -11.45 -10.92
#